data_AF-A0A673GLE0-F1
#
_entry.id   AF-A0A673GLE0-F1
#
_cell.length_a   1.000
_cell.length_b   1.000
_cell.length_c   1.000
_cell.angle_alpha   90.00
_cell.angle_beta   90.00
_cell.angle_gamma   90.00
#
_symmetry.space_group_name_H-M   'P 1'
#
loop_
_entity.id
_entity.type
_entity.pdbx_description
1 polymer ?
#
loop_
_entity_poly.entity_id
_entity_poly.type
_entity_poly.pdbx_seq_one_letter_code
_entity_poly.pdbx_strand_id
1 'polypeptide(L)'
;MAARIGLVKQLHCALLNTNLSVLSPGVRRCSALSYSESHKEFTSKRVRRKFIDFFQEGYEHRVVPSSPVRPRGDPSLLFVNAGMNQFKPILLGCPDPRSEMASYRRVVNSQKCVRMLGNWSFGDYFKVEACAMAWRLLTEEYGIPADRLYVSYFSGDVANGLPANEETRQIMLNPLDCCDVHVLPFGMKDNFWEMGETGPCGPCTEIHYDHVGNRNAASLVNADSPDVVEIWNLVFMQYNRLEHGSLRPLPQCSVDTGMGLERLVTVLQGKRSNYDTDLFTPLLSAIHQCSKAPAYQGRSGEADVGQVDMAYRVVADHIRTLGVCIADGAGAETYLETCRKFSTEVLQAPEGALASLVPTVAQCFSLAERQSWYCDGSLVSEVSEGQRCGVILDQTSFYAEQGGQAHDQGYFTKDGLQDVLFPVKSVRLAGGYVVHQVTAAETLRTGDQVQLNLDELGANRMGCMVKHTATHLLTFALRELLGPSVSQRGSHCTANWLRFDFSVKVQCVSELQQVEELVQNIIRQNAEVYVEEIPLSKAKQIMVLICLFSVYPDPVRVVSVAVPVSDLLNSNSTEQASVELCCGTHLLRTGAIRDFVIVSERQMVKGISRILAVTGDEAKKAVDITPIPQWQMRELQTRLKAMQKTSNNTIRKLEIKEVDTSIGKKFSLYFVVMFDDCICVKCTPDSMVMLLSHLQLSGKVLCACQVPKGSASGSALKWAHSVCARLGGNADGSTDVAKGVGKAAKLTDITDILHLAEEFARNKIQKAS
;
A
#
# COMPACT_ATOMS: atom_id res chain seq x y z
N MET A 1 -9.13 -31.22 -9.94
CA MET A 1 -8.38 -29.94 -10.03
C MET A 1 -8.04 -29.56 -11.47
N ALA A 2 -7.46 -30.46 -12.28
CA ALA A 2 -7.18 -30.22 -13.71
C ALA A 2 -8.42 -29.77 -14.54
N ALA A 3 -9.58 -30.41 -14.36
CA ALA A 3 -10.83 -30.00 -15.03
C ALA A 3 -11.31 -28.59 -14.61
N ARG A 4 -11.06 -28.19 -13.35
CA ARG A 4 -11.39 -26.85 -12.84
C ARG A 4 -10.47 -25.79 -13.45
N ILE A 5 -9.16 -26.06 -13.51
CA ILE A 5 -8.18 -25.20 -14.16
C ILE A 5 -8.48 -25.08 -15.66
N GLY A 6 -8.85 -26.19 -16.32
CA GLY A 6 -9.24 -26.21 -17.72
C GLY A 6 -10.45 -25.31 -18.01
N LEU A 7 -11.49 -25.38 -17.18
CA LEU A 7 -12.69 -24.56 -17.35
C LEU A 7 -12.43 -23.07 -17.07
N VAL A 8 -11.63 -22.73 -16.06
CA VAL A 8 -11.22 -21.34 -15.81
C VAL A 8 -10.41 -20.79 -16.99
N LYS A 9 -9.47 -21.59 -17.53
CA LYS A 9 -8.72 -21.24 -18.74
C LYS A 9 -9.64 -21.05 -19.96
N GLN A 10 -10.63 -21.91 -20.14
CA GLN A 10 -11.62 -21.79 -21.21
C GLN A 10 -12.50 -20.53 -21.08
N LEU A 11 -12.99 -20.23 -19.87
CA LEU A 11 -13.76 -19.03 -19.58
C LEU A 11 -12.94 -17.76 -19.81
N HIS A 12 -11.67 -17.77 -19.39
CA HIS A 12 -10.77 -16.66 -19.63
C HIS A 12 -10.43 -16.50 -21.10
N CYS A 13 -10.10 -17.58 -21.81
CA CYS A 13 -9.97 -17.56 -23.28
C CYS A 13 -11.21 -16.99 -23.95
N ALA A 14 -12.41 -17.41 -23.54
CA ALA A 14 -13.65 -16.90 -24.11
C ALA A 14 -13.83 -15.39 -23.85
N LEU A 15 -13.42 -14.88 -22.67
CA LEU A 15 -13.43 -13.44 -22.37
C LEU A 15 -12.46 -12.70 -23.28
N LEU A 16 -11.24 -13.21 -23.45
CA LEU A 16 -10.23 -12.62 -24.33
C LEU A 16 -10.63 -12.67 -25.83
N ASN A 17 -11.38 -13.70 -26.23
CA ASN A 17 -11.78 -13.95 -27.62
C ASN A 17 -13.12 -13.30 -28.00
N THR A 18 -13.77 -12.58 -27.08
CA THR A 18 -15.08 -11.97 -27.36
C THR A 18 -14.93 -10.80 -28.32
N ASN A 19 -14.99 -11.08 -29.62
CA ASN A 19 -15.13 -10.06 -30.66
C ASN A 19 -16.63 -9.72 -30.82
N LEU A 20 -17.05 -8.56 -30.31
CA LEU A 20 -18.46 -8.11 -30.39
C LEU A 20 -18.98 -8.01 -31.84
N SER A 21 -18.10 -8.01 -32.84
CA SER A 21 -18.46 -7.93 -34.25
C SER A 21 -18.76 -9.30 -34.92
N VAL A 22 -18.34 -10.44 -34.34
CA VAL A 22 -18.35 -11.77 -35.01
C VAL A 22 -19.45 -12.73 -34.50
N LEU A 23 -20.34 -12.28 -33.60
CA LEU A 23 -21.45 -13.11 -33.13
C LEU A 23 -22.43 -13.47 -34.26
N SER A 24 -22.80 -14.74 -34.34
CA SER A 24 -23.66 -15.31 -35.39
C SER A 24 -25.00 -14.56 -35.50
N PRO A 25 -25.64 -14.54 -36.69
CA PRO A 25 -26.91 -13.83 -36.91
C PRO A 25 -28.04 -14.24 -35.95
N GLY A 26 -27.96 -15.43 -35.34
CA GLY A 26 -28.92 -15.93 -34.35
C GLY A 26 -28.95 -15.13 -33.04
N VAL A 27 -27.78 -14.70 -32.54
CA VAL A 27 -27.70 -13.89 -31.31
C VAL A 27 -28.15 -12.44 -31.57
N ARG A 28 -27.86 -11.90 -32.77
CA ARG A 28 -28.37 -10.57 -33.19
C ARG A 28 -29.88 -10.54 -33.42
N ARG A 29 -30.52 -11.67 -33.73
CA ARG A 29 -32.00 -11.77 -33.87
C ARG A 29 -32.72 -11.96 -32.53
N CYS A 30 -32.09 -12.56 -31.53
CA CYS A 30 -32.71 -12.76 -30.21
C CYS A 30 -32.88 -11.47 -29.39
N SER A 31 -32.17 -10.39 -29.72
CA SER A 31 -32.43 -9.07 -29.12
C SER A 31 -33.73 -8.41 -29.61
N ALA A 32 -34.35 -8.94 -30.67
CA ALA A 32 -35.50 -8.33 -31.35
C ALA A 32 -36.82 -9.10 -31.19
N LEU A 33 -36.85 -10.25 -30.52
CA LEU A 33 -38.04 -11.09 -30.42
C LEU A 33 -38.61 -11.08 -28.99
N SER A 34 -39.81 -10.50 -28.87
CA SER A 34 -40.71 -10.41 -27.69
C SER A 34 -40.43 -9.28 -26.67
N TYR A 35 -40.25 -8.04 -27.13
CA TYR A 35 -40.37 -6.87 -26.25
C TYR A 35 -41.56 -6.01 -26.72
N SER A 36 -42.59 -5.87 -25.88
CA SER A 36 -43.75 -5.04 -26.18
C SER A 36 -43.33 -3.58 -26.35
N GLU A 37 -44.01 -2.85 -27.25
CA GLU A 37 -43.62 -1.49 -27.63
C GLU A 37 -43.65 -0.46 -26.49
N SER A 38 -44.34 -0.76 -25.39
CA SER A 38 -44.44 0.10 -24.19
C SER A 38 -43.17 0.12 -23.32
N HIS A 39 -42.25 -0.85 -23.44
CA HIS A 39 -41.06 -0.97 -22.57
C HIS A 39 -39.76 -0.44 -23.21
N LYS A 40 -39.82 0.13 -24.43
CA LYS A 40 -38.64 0.64 -25.16
C LYS A 40 -37.97 1.85 -24.48
N GLU A 41 -38.63 2.50 -23.52
CA GLU A 41 -38.15 3.77 -22.96
C GLU A 41 -37.02 3.62 -21.94
N PHE A 42 -37.04 2.63 -21.03
CA PHE A 42 -36.07 2.48 -19.93
C PHE A 42 -35.28 1.17 -19.98
N THR A 43 -34.44 1.01 -21.01
CA THR A 43 -33.42 -0.05 -21.02
C THR A 43 -32.38 0.20 -19.94
N SER A 44 -31.77 -0.86 -19.40
CA SER A 44 -30.71 -0.79 -18.38
C SER A 44 -29.55 0.13 -18.76
N LYS A 45 -29.16 0.11 -20.04
CA LYS A 45 -28.13 1.00 -20.60
C LYS A 45 -28.56 2.47 -20.54
N ARG A 46 -29.82 2.77 -20.88
CA ARG A 46 -30.36 4.13 -20.83
C ARG A 46 -30.56 4.61 -19.40
N VAL A 47 -31.03 3.75 -18.49
CA VAL A 47 -31.15 4.07 -17.05
C VAL A 47 -29.78 4.40 -16.46
N ARG A 48 -28.76 3.55 -16.69
CA ARG A 48 -27.38 3.83 -16.24
C ARG A 48 -26.85 5.15 -16.80
N ARG A 49 -27.02 5.38 -18.12
CA ARG A 49 -26.56 6.61 -18.78
C ARG A 49 -27.24 7.84 -18.20
N LYS A 50 -28.57 7.81 -18.09
CA LYS A 50 -29.37 8.90 -17.53
C LYS A 50 -28.98 9.24 -16.09
N PHE A 51 -28.66 8.24 -15.26
CA PHE A 51 -28.12 8.48 -13.90
C PHE A 51 -26.80 9.25 -13.94
N ILE A 52 -25.84 8.81 -14.76
CA ILE A 52 -24.54 9.48 -14.88
C ILE A 52 -24.70 10.91 -15.39
N ASP A 53 -25.46 11.08 -16.47
CA ASP A 53 -25.65 12.37 -17.14
C ASP A 53 -26.38 13.37 -16.21
N PHE A 54 -27.38 12.92 -15.43
CA PHE A 54 -28.09 13.76 -14.46
C PHE A 54 -27.14 14.39 -13.43
N PHE A 55 -26.25 13.60 -12.83
CA PHE A 55 -25.29 14.11 -11.86
C PHE A 55 -24.15 14.90 -12.52
N GLN A 56 -23.66 14.44 -13.67
CA GLN A 56 -22.57 15.08 -14.37
C GLN A 56 -22.97 16.46 -14.92
N GLU A 57 -24.08 16.54 -15.64
CA GLU A 57 -24.52 17.75 -16.34
C GLU A 57 -25.40 18.64 -15.46
N GLY A 58 -26.21 18.05 -14.58
CA GLY A 58 -27.13 18.79 -13.71
C GLY A 58 -26.52 19.31 -12.41
N TYR A 59 -25.49 18.64 -11.88
CA TYR A 59 -24.94 18.91 -10.54
C TYR A 59 -23.40 18.92 -10.48
N GLU A 60 -22.75 18.93 -11.64
CA GLU A 60 -21.30 19.03 -11.82
C GLU A 60 -20.49 17.92 -11.14
N HIS A 61 -21.08 16.73 -10.97
CA HIS A 61 -20.33 15.58 -10.45
C HIS A 61 -19.31 15.10 -11.48
N ARG A 62 -18.08 14.89 -11.04
CA ARG A 62 -17.04 14.29 -11.87
C ARG A 62 -17.32 12.81 -12.08
N VAL A 63 -17.40 12.37 -13.34
CA VAL A 63 -17.49 10.94 -13.65
C VAL A 63 -16.16 10.26 -13.33
N VAL A 64 -16.19 9.32 -12.38
CA VAL A 64 -15.02 8.53 -12.01
C VAL A 64 -15.23 7.09 -12.45
N PRO A 65 -14.31 6.48 -13.21
CA PRO A 65 -14.53 5.13 -13.69
C PRO A 65 -14.36 4.10 -12.57
N SER A 66 -15.18 3.05 -12.59
CA SER A 66 -15.27 2.05 -11.50
C SER A 66 -13.91 1.44 -11.13
N SER A 67 -13.68 1.18 -9.85
CA SER A 67 -12.53 0.38 -9.40
C SER A 67 -12.72 -1.11 -9.72
N PRO A 68 -11.65 -1.93 -9.76
CA PRO A 68 -11.79 -3.38 -9.88
C PRO A 68 -12.54 -3.98 -8.68
N VAL A 69 -13.26 -5.10 -8.88
CA VAL A 69 -13.92 -5.82 -7.75
C VAL A 69 -12.92 -6.37 -6.73
N ARG A 70 -11.64 -6.52 -7.11
CA ARG A 70 -10.55 -6.80 -6.18
C ARG A 70 -10.11 -5.51 -5.47
N PRO A 71 -10.27 -5.39 -4.14
CA PRO A 71 -9.86 -4.21 -3.40
C PRO A 71 -8.35 -3.95 -3.57
N ARG A 72 -7.97 -2.70 -3.85
CA ARG A 72 -6.57 -2.28 -3.89
C ARG A 72 -6.22 -1.57 -2.59
N GLY A 73 -5.34 -2.18 -1.79
CA GLY A 73 -4.83 -1.56 -0.58
C GLY A 73 -5.79 -1.55 0.62
N ASP A 74 -6.86 -2.35 0.58
CA ASP A 74 -7.73 -2.56 1.75
C ASP A 74 -7.74 -4.04 2.15
N PRO A 75 -7.00 -4.44 3.21
CA PRO A 75 -6.94 -5.83 3.66
C PRO A 75 -8.19 -6.27 4.42
N SER A 76 -9.12 -5.37 4.75
CA SER A 76 -10.35 -5.70 5.48
C SER A 76 -11.43 -6.31 4.59
N LEU A 77 -11.22 -6.34 3.27
CA LEU A 77 -12.22 -6.74 2.30
C LEU A 77 -11.67 -7.78 1.32
N LEU A 78 -12.46 -8.84 1.08
CA LEU A 78 -12.16 -9.83 0.04
C LEU A 78 -12.58 -9.33 -1.35
N PHE A 79 -13.73 -8.66 -1.43
CA PHE A 79 -14.29 -8.04 -2.63
C PHE A 79 -14.82 -6.64 -2.32
N VAL A 80 -14.86 -5.77 -3.33
CA VAL A 80 -15.55 -4.47 -3.25
C VAL A 80 -17.05 -4.71 -3.08
N ASN A 81 -17.57 -4.40 -1.89
CA ASN A 81 -18.97 -4.60 -1.51
C ASN A 81 -19.84 -3.35 -1.70
N ALA A 82 -19.26 -2.14 -1.69
CA ALA A 82 -19.97 -0.89 -1.94
C ALA A 82 -19.19 0.05 -2.87
N GLY A 83 -19.87 1.07 -3.40
CA GLY A 83 -19.26 2.04 -4.30
C GLY A 83 -18.24 2.96 -3.61
N MET A 84 -18.43 3.20 -2.30
CA MET A 84 -17.57 4.06 -1.51
C MET A 84 -16.16 3.51 -1.27
N ASN A 85 -15.94 2.20 -1.40
CA ASN A 85 -14.70 1.56 -0.95
C ASN A 85 -13.45 2.15 -1.61
N GLN A 86 -13.56 2.57 -2.87
CA GLN A 86 -12.46 3.22 -3.60
C GLN A 86 -12.13 4.63 -3.10
N PHE A 87 -13.03 5.25 -2.34
CA PHE A 87 -12.91 6.61 -1.78
C PHE A 87 -12.62 6.62 -0.27
N LYS A 88 -12.42 5.45 0.34
CA LYS A 88 -12.06 5.32 1.77
C LYS A 88 -10.93 6.26 2.21
N PRO A 89 -9.83 6.47 1.44
CA PRO A 89 -8.80 7.43 1.82
C PRO A 89 -9.31 8.87 1.96
N ILE A 90 -10.26 9.31 1.13
CA ILE A 90 -10.85 10.66 1.23
C ILE A 90 -11.69 10.76 2.51
N LEU A 91 -12.55 9.78 2.77
CA LEU A 91 -13.42 9.76 3.95
C LEU A 91 -12.61 9.79 5.25
N LEU A 92 -11.49 9.06 5.28
CA LEU A 92 -10.59 9.02 6.43
C LEU A 92 -9.61 10.21 6.50
N GLY A 93 -9.65 11.14 5.55
CA GLY A 93 -8.76 12.31 5.52
C GLY A 93 -7.30 11.98 5.21
N CYS A 94 -7.04 10.86 4.54
CA CYS A 94 -5.70 10.41 4.15
C CYS A 94 -5.52 10.08 2.65
N PRO A 95 -6.08 10.86 1.69
CA PRO A 95 -5.79 10.63 0.28
C PRO A 95 -4.30 10.92 -0.02
N ASP A 96 -3.68 10.19 -0.95
CA ASP A 96 -2.32 10.55 -1.42
C ASP A 96 -2.39 11.95 -2.04
N PRO A 97 -1.64 12.95 -1.54
CA PRO A 97 -1.68 14.32 -2.04
C PRO A 97 -1.31 14.46 -3.52
N ARG A 98 -0.62 13.47 -4.09
CA ARG A 98 -0.24 13.45 -5.52
C ARG A 98 -1.28 12.76 -6.40
N SER A 99 -2.26 12.10 -5.81
CA SER A 99 -3.36 11.46 -6.53
C SER A 99 -4.42 12.48 -6.91
N GLU A 100 -4.99 12.33 -8.10
CA GLU A 100 -6.16 13.10 -8.55
C GLU A 100 -7.33 13.01 -7.55
N MET A 101 -7.43 11.88 -6.82
CA MET A 101 -8.41 11.63 -5.77
C MET A 101 -8.43 12.71 -4.69
N ALA A 102 -7.29 13.34 -4.37
CA ALA A 102 -7.21 14.41 -3.38
C ALA A 102 -8.01 15.66 -3.78
N SER A 103 -8.31 15.82 -5.08
CA SER A 103 -9.12 16.92 -5.61
C SER A 103 -10.62 16.65 -5.68
N TYR A 104 -11.06 15.41 -5.40
CA TYR A 104 -12.45 15.02 -5.57
C TYR A 104 -13.35 15.70 -4.53
N ARG A 105 -14.44 16.30 -5.01
CA ARG A 105 -15.48 16.94 -4.19
C ARG A 105 -16.84 16.29 -4.43
N ARG A 106 -17.28 16.27 -5.68
CA ARG A 106 -18.49 15.62 -6.18
C ARG A 106 -18.10 14.57 -7.20
N VAL A 107 -18.49 13.31 -7.01
CA VAL A 107 -18.17 12.25 -7.97
C VAL A 107 -19.37 11.34 -8.22
N VAL A 108 -19.50 10.83 -9.44
CA VAL A 108 -20.56 9.89 -9.83
C VAL A 108 -19.96 8.71 -10.59
N ASN A 109 -20.49 7.51 -10.37
CA ASN A 109 -20.10 6.33 -11.14
C ASN A 109 -21.19 5.25 -11.17
N SER A 110 -20.91 4.22 -11.99
CA SER A 110 -21.56 2.91 -11.93
C SER A 110 -20.53 1.89 -11.49
N GLN A 111 -20.37 1.68 -10.19
CA GLN A 111 -19.34 0.80 -9.65
C GLN A 111 -19.60 -0.66 -10.03
N LYS A 112 -18.54 -1.38 -10.43
CA LYS A 112 -18.54 -2.84 -10.46
C LYS A 112 -18.34 -3.32 -9.04
N CYS A 113 -19.41 -3.71 -8.42
CA CYS A 113 -19.43 -4.29 -7.10
C CYS A 113 -20.44 -5.43 -7.15
N VAL A 114 -20.47 -6.23 -6.10
CA VAL A 114 -21.55 -7.19 -5.97
C VAL A 114 -22.92 -6.46 -5.93
N ARG A 115 -23.00 -5.12 -5.71
CA ARG A 115 -24.17 -4.24 -5.97
C ARG A 115 -23.87 -2.71 -6.08
N MET A 116 -24.52 -2.00 -7.03
CA MET A 116 -24.97 -0.55 -7.02
C MET A 116 -24.30 0.51 -7.94
N LEU A 117 -25.14 1.43 -8.44
CA LEU A 117 -24.81 2.80 -8.90
C LEU A 117 -24.59 3.71 -7.69
N GLY A 118 -23.83 4.79 -7.83
CA GLY A 118 -23.69 5.76 -6.73
C GLY A 118 -23.18 7.12 -7.15
N ASN A 119 -23.48 8.11 -6.30
CA ASN A 119 -22.89 9.44 -6.30
C ASN A 119 -22.41 9.79 -4.88
N TRP A 120 -21.30 10.53 -4.81
CA TRP A 120 -20.61 10.87 -3.57
C TRP A 120 -20.32 12.35 -3.44
N SER A 121 -20.35 12.82 -2.20
CA SER A 121 -19.92 14.16 -1.78
C SER A 121 -18.85 14.05 -0.71
N PHE A 122 -17.77 14.82 -0.84
CA PHE A 122 -16.67 14.86 0.12
C PHE A 122 -16.49 16.27 0.68
N GLY A 123 -17.21 16.58 1.76
CA GLY A 123 -17.18 17.87 2.43
C GLY A 123 -17.78 19.02 1.62
N ASP A 124 -18.65 18.72 0.65
CA ASP A 124 -19.25 19.71 -0.25
C ASP A 124 -20.74 19.93 0.03
N TYR A 125 -21.60 18.97 -0.35
CA TYR A 125 -23.01 18.93 0.04
C TYR A 125 -23.33 17.78 1.01
N PHE A 126 -24.48 17.87 1.68
CA PHE A 126 -24.93 16.87 2.66
C PHE A 126 -26.42 16.53 2.49
N LYS A 127 -27.16 16.35 3.59
CA LYS A 127 -28.54 15.82 3.61
C LYS A 127 -29.53 16.51 2.69
N VAL A 128 -29.66 17.83 2.78
CA VAL A 128 -30.68 18.61 2.03
C VAL A 128 -30.55 18.40 0.53
N GLU A 129 -29.35 18.65 -0.02
CA GLU A 129 -29.12 18.53 -1.46
C GLU A 129 -29.15 17.07 -1.91
N ALA A 130 -28.62 16.14 -1.10
CA ALA A 130 -28.63 14.71 -1.41
C ALA A 130 -30.06 14.15 -1.55
N CYS A 131 -30.92 14.44 -0.57
CA CYS A 131 -32.33 14.03 -0.61
C CYS A 131 -33.07 14.67 -1.78
N ALA A 132 -32.85 15.97 -2.03
CA ALA A 132 -33.49 16.67 -3.14
C ALA A 132 -33.08 16.09 -4.50
N MET A 133 -31.79 15.83 -4.73
CA MET A 133 -31.30 15.19 -5.96
C MET A 133 -31.89 13.79 -6.15
N ALA A 134 -31.91 12.97 -5.09
CA ALA A 134 -32.44 11.62 -5.18
C ALA A 134 -33.95 11.61 -5.48
N TRP A 135 -34.71 12.45 -4.77
CA TRP A 135 -36.15 12.58 -4.97
C TRP A 135 -36.47 13.04 -6.40
N ARG A 136 -35.81 14.10 -6.86
CA ARG A 136 -35.96 14.65 -8.21
C ARG A 136 -35.64 13.63 -9.30
N LEU A 137 -34.54 12.90 -9.15
CA LEU A 137 -34.16 11.88 -10.12
C LEU A 137 -35.22 10.77 -10.24
N LEU A 138 -35.80 10.34 -9.11
CA LEU A 138 -36.83 9.31 -9.13
C LEU A 138 -38.17 9.83 -9.69
N THR A 139 -38.64 10.99 -9.22
CA THR A 139 -40.00 11.46 -9.52
C THR A 139 -40.10 12.26 -10.82
N GLU A 140 -39.15 13.17 -11.09
CA GLU A 140 -39.19 14.03 -12.28
C GLU A 140 -38.51 13.35 -13.48
N GLU A 141 -37.30 12.83 -13.27
CA GLU A 141 -36.47 12.33 -14.36
C GLU A 141 -36.85 10.91 -14.80
N TYR A 142 -37.10 10.02 -13.84
CA TYR A 142 -37.57 8.66 -14.12
C TYR A 142 -39.11 8.54 -14.12
N GLY A 143 -39.83 9.57 -13.67
CA GLY A 143 -41.30 9.58 -13.69
C GLY A 143 -41.94 8.58 -12.71
N ILE A 144 -41.23 8.18 -11.66
CA ILE A 144 -41.79 7.26 -10.66
C ILE A 144 -42.83 8.01 -9.82
N PRO A 145 -44.08 7.52 -9.72
CA PRO A 145 -45.12 8.19 -8.93
C PRO A 145 -44.72 8.30 -7.45
N ALA A 146 -44.76 9.51 -6.91
CA ALA A 146 -44.37 9.80 -5.53
C ALA A 146 -45.24 9.06 -4.48
N ASP A 147 -46.50 8.80 -4.80
CA ASP A 147 -47.43 8.02 -3.96
C ASP A 147 -47.05 6.53 -3.85
N ARG A 148 -46.10 6.05 -4.66
CA ARG A 148 -45.54 4.70 -4.56
C ARG A 148 -44.21 4.64 -3.81
N LEU A 149 -43.66 5.79 -3.45
CA LEU A 149 -42.38 5.89 -2.76
C LEU A 149 -42.59 6.02 -1.25
N TYR A 150 -41.84 5.20 -0.52
CA TYR A 150 -41.71 5.24 0.94
C TYR A 150 -40.27 5.57 1.29
N VAL A 151 -40.08 6.29 2.37
CA VAL A 151 -38.79 6.78 2.81
C VAL A 151 -38.59 6.40 4.25
N SER A 152 -37.44 5.82 4.57
CA SER A 152 -37.07 5.52 5.95
C SER A 152 -36.05 6.54 6.49
N TYR A 153 -36.01 6.77 7.80
CA TYR A 153 -34.96 7.57 8.44
C TYR A 153 -34.52 6.97 9.78
N PHE A 154 -33.27 7.26 10.17
CA PHE A 154 -32.70 6.79 11.42
C PHE A 154 -33.43 7.36 12.65
N SER A 155 -34.06 6.49 13.44
CA SER A 155 -34.81 6.82 14.65
C SER A 155 -33.94 7.11 15.87
N GLY A 156 -32.62 6.99 15.75
CA GLY A 156 -31.69 7.13 16.87
C GLY A 156 -31.42 5.80 17.56
N ASP A 157 -30.38 5.81 18.39
CA ASP A 157 -30.02 4.71 19.26
C ASP A 157 -29.47 5.23 20.59
N VAL A 158 -30.31 5.16 21.62
CA VAL A 158 -29.98 5.62 22.97
C VAL A 158 -28.82 4.82 23.57
N ALA A 159 -28.70 3.52 23.24
CA ALA A 159 -27.66 2.67 23.80
C ALA A 159 -26.25 3.10 23.37
N ASN A 160 -26.12 3.61 22.14
CA ASN A 160 -24.87 4.12 21.60
C ASN A 160 -24.76 5.66 21.63
N GLY A 161 -25.72 6.35 22.27
CA GLY A 161 -25.74 7.81 22.38
C GLY A 161 -25.93 8.52 21.03
N LEU A 162 -26.58 7.87 20.07
CA LEU A 162 -26.81 8.40 18.73
C LEU A 162 -28.22 9.02 18.63
N PRO A 163 -28.34 10.32 18.29
CA PRO A 163 -29.65 10.96 18.17
C PRO A 163 -30.41 10.50 16.92
N ALA A 164 -31.74 10.65 16.96
CA ALA A 164 -32.58 10.48 15.78
C ALA A 164 -32.23 11.51 14.70
N ASN A 165 -32.29 11.10 13.45
CA ASN A 165 -32.02 11.97 12.30
C ASN A 165 -33.29 12.74 11.88
N GLU A 166 -33.85 13.52 12.80
CA GLU A 166 -35.08 14.30 12.59
C GLU A 166 -34.91 15.32 11.46
N GLU A 167 -33.70 15.82 11.24
CA GLU A 167 -33.37 16.69 10.10
C GLU A 167 -33.75 16.03 8.76
N THR A 168 -33.43 14.74 8.57
CA THR A 168 -33.78 14.04 7.32
C THR A 168 -35.28 13.82 7.20
N ARG A 169 -35.97 13.49 8.30
CA ARG A 169 -37.45 13.45 8.31
C ARG A 169 -38.03 14.78 7.86
N GLN A 170 -37.56 15.88 8.41
CA GLN A 170 -38.06 17.21 8.06
C GLN A 170 -37.80 17.55 6.59
N ILE A 171 -36.61 17.26 6.05
CA ILE A 171 -36.30 17.49 4.62
C ILE A 171 -37.27 16.74 3.70
N MET A 172 -37.59 15.48 4.03
CA MET A 172 -38.48 14.66 3.21
C MET A 172 -39.93 15.16 3.28
N LEU A 173 -40.39 15.60 4.45
CA LEU A 173 -41.72 16.24 4.56
C LEU A 173 -41.74 17.62 3.89
N ASN A 174 -40.71 18.43 4.11
CA ASN A 174 -40.59 19.81 3.66
C ASN A 174 -39.11 20.13 3.33
N PRO A 175 -38.74 20.44 2.08
CA PRO A 175 -39.61 20.91 0.99
C PRO A 175 -40.05 19.83 -0.01
N LEU A 176 -39.71 18.54 0.19
CA LEU A 176 -39.96 17.50 -0.83
C LEU A 176 -41.41 17.01 -0.90
N ASP A 177 -42.26 17.45 0.03
CA ASP A 177 -43.71 17.21 0.07
C ASP A 177 -44.06 15.70 0.08
N CYS A 178 -43.20 14.88 0.71
CA CYS A 178 -43.52 13.48 0.94
C CYS A 178 -44.69 13.37 1.93
N CYS A 179 -45.61 12.46 1.66
CA CYS A 179 -46.69 12.18 2.59
C CYS A 179 -46.12 11.69 3.94
N ASP A 180 -46.62 12.23 5.06
CA ASP A 180 -46.09 11.89 6.40
C ASP A 180 -46.18 10.39 6.71
N VAL A 181 -47.26 9.72 6.26
CA VAL A 181 -47.40 8.27 6.40
C VAL A 181 -46.41 7.45 5.57
N HIS A 182 -45.66 8.09 4.67
CA HIS A 182 -44.61 7.46 3.86
C HIS A 182 -43.21 7.74 4.42
N VAL A 183 -43.05 8.54 5.47
CA VAL A 183 -41.76 8.83 6.11
C VAL A 183 -41.66 8.09 7.45
N LEU A 184 -40.85 7.03 7.49
CA LEU A 184 -40.92 5.99 8.52
C LEU A 184 -39.63 5.91 9.36
N PRO A 185 -39.72 5.82 10.70
CA PRO A 185 -38.54 5.68 11.57
C PRO A 185 -38.05 4.23 11.67
N PHE A 186 -36.74 4.00 11.52
CA PHE A 186 -36.10 2.70 11.81
C PHE A 186 -34.77 2.84 12.57
N GLY A 187 -34.42 1.80 13.33
CA GLY A 187 -33.23 1.79 14.20
C GLY A 187 -31.93 1.41 13.47
N MET A 188 -30.92 1.03 14.27
CA MET A 188 -29.57 0.70 13.79
C MET A 188 -29.51 -0.36 12.68
N LYS A 189 -30.40 -1.36 12.75
CA LYS A 189 -30.39 -2.49 11.80
C LYS A 189 -30.60 -2.02 10.36
N ASP A 190 -31.51 -1.09 10.16
CA ASP A 190 -32.00 -0.71 8.82
C ASP A 190 -31.51 0.68 8.42
N ASN A 191 -31.35 1.63 9.35
CA ASN A 191 -31.00 3.01 9.02
C ASN A 191 -29.68 3.51 9.64
N PHE A 192 -28.77 2.59 9.94
CA PHE A 192 -27.37 2.93 10.23
C PHE A 192 -26.45 2.06 9.39
N TRP A 193 -25.79 2.67 8.41
CA TRP A 193 -24.98 1.93 7.44
C TRP A 193 -23.51 1.88 7.85
N GLU A 194 -22.92 0.69 7.69
CA GLU A 194 -21.53 0.41 8.02
C GLU A 194 -20.91 -0.50 6.96
N MET A 195 -19.66 -0.22 6.58
CA MET A 195 -18.95 -0.99 5.56
C MET A 195 -18.58 -2.40 6.02
N GLY A 196 -18.36 -2.58 7.33
CA GLY A 196 -17.88 -3.78 8.00
C GLY A 196 -17.67 -3.53 9.49
N GLU A 197 -16.93 -4.40 10.18
CA GLU A 197 -16.68 -4.28 11.63
C GLU A 197 -15.95 -2.98 12.02
N THR A 198 -15.19 -2.40 11.10
CA THR A 198 -14.51 -1.11 11.26
C THR A 198 -14.57 -0.27 9.99
N GLY A 199 -14.49 1.05 10.14
CA GLY A 199 -14.41 2.00 9.02
C GLY A 199 -15.50 3.08 9.01
N PRO A 200 -15.54 3.90 7.95
CA PRO A 200 -16.56 4.93 7.78
C PRO A 200 -18.00 4.37 7.84
N CYS A 201 -18.86 5.07 8.56
CA CYS A 201 -20.25 4.72 8.81
C CYS A 201 -21.08 5.98 9.11
N GLY A 202 -22.40 5.82 9.13
CA GLY A 202 -23.31 6.88 9.49
C GLY A 202 -24.79 6.51 9.39
N PRO A 203 -25.68 7.36 9.91
CA PRO A 203 -27.11 7.20 9.70
C PRO A 203 -27.42 7.29 8.21
N CYS A 204 -28.44 6.56 7.77
CA CYS A 204 -28.87 6.58 6.38
C CYS A 204 -30.39 6.75 6.25
N THR A 205 -30.80 7.07 5.03
CA THR A 205 -32.21 7.09 4.61
C THR A 205 -32.33 6.22 3.38
N GLU A 206 -33.35 5.37 3.36
CA GLU A 206 -33.61 4.46 2.26
C GLU A 206 -34.91 4.88 1.57
N ILE A 207 -34.96 4.70 0.25
CA ILE A 207 -36.14 4.93 -0.56
C ILE A 207 -36.62 3.58 -1.09
N HIS A 208 -37.86 3.25 -0.77
CA HIS A 208 -38.54 2.02 -1.14
C HIS A 208 -39.66 2.30 -2.13
N TYR A 209 -39.95 1.32 -2.98
CA TYR A 209 -41.03 1.37 -3.97
C TYR A 209 -42.04 0.25 -3.74
N ASP A 210 -43.34 0.59 -3.70
CA ASP A 210 -44.44 -0.40 -3.67
C ASP A 210 -44.85 -0.79 -5.10
N HIS A 211 -44.64 -2.06 -5.44
CA HIS A 211 -45.03 -2.62 -6.74
C HIS A 211 -46.55 -2.72 -6.93
N VAL A 212 -47.34 -2.72 -5.85
CA VAL A 212 -48.81 -2.82 -5.91
C VAL A 212 -49.42 -1.42 -6.08
N GLY A 213 -49.07 -0.49 -5.20
CA GLY A 213 -49.61 0.87 -5.19
C GLY A 213 -51.08 0.94 -4.75
N ASN A 214 -51.64 2.16 -4.72
CA ASN A 214 -53.04 2.43 -4.33
C ASN A 214 -53.42 1.86 -2.94
N ARG A 215 -52.45 1.74 -2.03
CA ARG A 215 -52.61 1.27 -0.66
C ARG A 215 -51.57 1.93 0.22
N ASN A 216 -51.76 1.85 1.54
CA ASN A 216 -50.68 2.16 2.48
C ASN A 216 -49.83 0.90 2.71
N ALA A 217 -48.58 0.92 2.25
CA ALA A 217 -47.61 -0.16 2.38
C ALA A 217 -46.57 0.07 3.48
N ALA A 218 -46.76 1.04 4.38
CA ALA A 218 -45.79 1.41 5.41
C ALA A 218 -45.35 0.21 6.28
N SER A 219 -46.28 -0.69 6.63
CA SER A 219 -45.97 -1.89 7.42
C SER A 219 -45.16 -2.96 6.68
N LEU A 220 -44.95 -2.80 5.36
CA LEU A 220 -44.18 -3.72 4.52
C LEU A 220 -42.75 -3.22 4.26
N VAL A 221 -42.45 -1.96 4.58
CA VAL A 221 -41.11 -1.38 4.45
C VAL A 221 -40.17 -2.06 5.45
N ASN A 222 -39.02 -2.54 4.96
CA ASN A 222 -38.03 -3.30 5.74
C ASN A 222 -38.59 -4.59 6.42
N ALA A 223 -39.70 -5.13 5.90
CA ALA A 223 -40.33 -6.36 6.37
C ALA A 223 -40.08 -7.58 5.46
N ASP A 224 -39.04 -7.53 4.61
CA ASP A 224 -38.69 -8.56 3.61
C ASP A 224 -39.84 -8.96 2.66
N SER A 225 -40.78 -8.03 2.42
CA SER A 225 -41.91 -8.24 1.52
C SER A 225 -41.47 -8.20 0.05
N PRO A 226 -41.92 -9.14 -0.81
CA PRO A 226 -41.64 -9.08 -2.25
C PRO A 226 -42.40 -7.95 -2.98
N ASP A 227 -43.36 -7.31 -2.31
CA ASP A 227 -44.13 -6.20 -2.88
C ASP A 227 -43.45 -4.84 -2.73
N VAL A 228 -42.57 -4.69 -1.74
CA VAL A 228 -41.90 -3.42 -1.43
C VAL A 228 -40.40 -3.62 -1.52
N VAL A 229 -39.75 -2.85 -2.39
CA VAL A 229 -38.33 -3.00 -2.67
C VAL A 229 -37.57 -1.71 -2.40
N GLU A 230 -36.49 -1.81 -1.63
CA GLU A 230 -35.52 -0.72 -1.44
C GLU A 230 -34.74 -0.50 -2.75
N ILE A 231 -34.86 0.69 -3.35
CA ILE A 231 -34.22 1.02 -4.63
C ILE A 231 -32.98 1.90 -4.47
N TRP A 232 -32.90 2.69 -3.39
CA TRP A 232 -31.81 3.62 -3.16
C TRP A 232 -31.55 3.82 -1.66
N ASN A 233 -30.28 3.75 -1.25
CA ASN A 233 -29.81 4.11 0.09
C ASN A 233 -28.91 5.35 0.02
N LEU A 234 -29.16 6.35 0.88
CA LEU A 234 -28.36 7.56 1.05
C LEU A 234 -27.76 7.56 2.46
N VAL A 235 -26.46 7.34 2.55
CA VAL A 235 -25.70 7.28 3.79
C VAL A 235 -25.03 8.62 4.08
N PHE A 236 -25.29 9.15 5.26
CA PHE A 236 -24.71 10.39 5.76
C PHE A 236 -23.46 10.08 6.59
N MET A 237 -22.35 9.85 5.89
CA MET A 237 -21.07 9.48 6.47
C MET A 237 -20.56 10.58 7.39
N GLN A 238 -20.53 10.29 8.69
CA GLN A 238 -20.11 11.24 9.72
C GLN A 238 -19.29 10.60 10.84
N TYR A 239 -19.20 9.27 10.88
CA TYR A 239 -18.43 8.52 11.87
C TYR A 239 -17.46 7.53 11.24
N ASN A 240 -16.44 7.14 12.00
CA ASN A 240 -15.54 6.03 11.74
C ASN A 240 -15.61 5.09 12.95
N ARG A 241 -16.01 3.83 12.72
CA ARG A 241 -16.02 2.78 13.75
C ARG A 241 -14.62 2.21 13.93
N LEU A 242 -14.18 2.15 15.17
CA LEU A 242 -12.90 1.57 15.58
C LEU A 242 -13.08 0.10 16.01
N GLU A 243 -11.98 -0.66 16.10
CA GLU A 243 -12.01 -2.10 16.41
C GLU A 243 -12.75 -2.47 17.71
N HIS A 244 -12.72 -1.60 18.70
CA HIS A 244 -13.43 -1.74 19.98
C HIS A 244 -14.90 -1.28 19.93
N GLY A 245 -15.44 -1.04 18.72
CA GLY A 245 -16.82 -0.66 18.47
C GLY A 245 -17.13 0.84 18.65
N SER A 246 -16.22 1.65 19.22
CA SER A 246 -16.51 3.07 19.41
C SER A 246 -16.52 3.86 18.09
N LEU A 247 -17.35 4.91 18.06
CA LEU A 247 -17.49 5.81 16.93
C LEU A 247 -16.65 7.07 17.16
N ARG A 248 -15.86 7.45 16.15
CA ARG A 248 -15.19 8.75 16.11
C ARG A 248 -15.71 9.60 14.96
N PRO A 249 -15.89 10.91 15.12
CA PRO A 249 -16.24 11.79 14.01
C PRO A 249 -15.23 11.69 12.86
N LEU A 250 -15.72 11.69 11.62
CA LEU A 250 -14.87 11.82 10.43
C LEU A 250 -14.33 13.26 10.32
N PRO A 251 -13.19 13.47 9.62
CA PRO A 251 -12.64 14.81 9.39
C PRO A 251 -13.61 15.78 8.69
N GLN A 252 -14.50 15.23 7.85
CA GLN A 252 -15.55 15.95 7.15
C GLN A 252 -16.77 15.05 7.00
N CYS A 253 -17.97 15.64 7.07
CA CYS A 253 -19.20 14.94 6.70
C CYS A 253 -19.22 14.69 5.18
N SER A 254 -19.70 13.53 4.77
CA SER A 254 -19.72 13.10 3.38
C SER A 254 -21.03 12.39 3.05
N VAL A 255 -21.40 12.35 1.79
CA VAL A 255 -22.56 11.58 1.31
C VAL A 255 -22.04 10.39 0.52
N ASP A 256 -22.53 9.21 0.87
CA ASP A 256 -22.37 7.99 0.09
C ASP A 256 -23.75 7.51 -0.32
N THR A 257 -23.96 7.24 -1.60
CA THR A 257 -25.24 6.72 -2.07
C THR A 257 -25.04 5.41 -2.83
N GLY A 258 -25.98 4.50 -2.63
CA GLY A 258 -26.03 3.21 -3.29
C GLY A 258 -27.42 2.97 -3.88
N MET A 259 -27.55 3.06 -5.19
CA MET A 259 -28.79 2.77 -5.92
C MET A 259 -28.66 1.44 -6.67
N GLY A 260 -29.57 0.50 -6.40
CA GLY A 260 -29.55 -0.79 -7.06
C GLY A 260 -30.03 -0.70 -8.51
N LEU A 261 -29.10 -0.68 -9.50
CA LEU A 261 -29.47 -0.63 -10.93
C LEU A 261 -30.45 -1.74 -11.30
N GLU A 262 -30.20 -2.97 -10.87
CA GLU A 262 -31.06 -4.12 -11.11
C GLU A 262 -32.49 -3.89 -10.59
N ARG A 263 -32.61 -3.36 -9.38
CA ARG A 263 -33.90 -3.09 -8.73
C ARG A 263 -34.62 -1.92 -9.40
N LEU A 264 -33.92 -0.83 -9.70
CA LEU A 264 -34.50 0.32 -10.39
C LEU A 264 -34.99 -0.05 -11.79
N VAL A 265 -34.20 -0.79 -12.57
CA VAL A 265 -34.61 -1.25 -13.90
C VAL A 265 -35.83 -2.16 -13.83
N THR A 266 -35.91 -3.01 -12.80
CA THR A 266 -37.09 -3.85 -12.54
C THR A 266 -38.35 -2.99 -12.34
N VAL A 267 -38.24 -1.93 -11.54
CA VAL A 267 -39.33 -0.97 -11.32
C VAL A 267 -39.73 -0.27 -12.62
N LEU A 268 -38.76 0.31 -13.34
CA LEU A 268 -39.01 1.10 -14.56
C LEU A 268 -39.54 0.26 -15.73
N GLN A 269 -39.22 -1.03 -15.77
CA GLN A 269 -39.75 -1.96 -16.76
C GLN A 269 -41.05 -2.64 -16.31
N GLY A 270 -41.58 -2.29 -15.14
CA GLY A 270 -42.81 -2.88 -14.60
C GLY A 270 -42.71 -4.38 -14.34
N LYS A 271 -41.51 -4.88 -14.02
CA LYS A 271 -41.25 -6.29 -13.70
C LYS A 271 -41.34 -6.54 -12.20
N ARG A 272 -41.45 -7.81 -11.82
CA ARG A 272 -41.45 -8.27 -10.41
C ARG A 272 -40.15 -8.96 -10.00
N SER A 273 -39.26 -9.23 -10.96
CA SER A 273 -38.00 -9.92 -10.73
C SER A 273 -36.90 -9.24 -11.54
N ASN A 274 -35.72 -9.09 -10.92
CA ASN A 274 -34.52 -8.59 -11.59
C ASN A 274 -34.18 -9.42 -12.84
N TYR A 275 -34.46 -10.72 -12.79
CA TYR A 275 -34.12 -11.67 -13.85
C TYR A 275 -35.00 -11.52 -15.10
N ASP A 276 -36.14 -10.85 -14.98
CA ASP A 276 -37.10 -10.67 -16.07
C ASP A 276 -36.86 -9.35 -16.85
N THR A 277 -35.74 -8.69 -16.57
CA THR A 277 -35.32 -7.41 -17.19
C THR A 277 -34.36 -7.62 -18.35
N ASP A 278 -34.08 -6.55 -19.11
CA ASP A 278 -33.07 -6.55 -20.17
C ASP A 278 -31.63 -6.81 -19.67
N LEU A 279 -31.38 -6.74 -18.36
CA LEU A 279 -30.09 -7.10 -17.75
C LEU A 279 -29.80 -8.60 -17.79
N PHE A 280 -30.83 -9.44 -17.68
CA PHE A 280 -30.68 -10.89 -17.52
C PHE A 280 -31.32 -11.68 -18.66
N THR A 281 -32.39 -11.21 -19.27
CA THR A 281 -33.12 -11.94 -20.33
C THR A 281 -32.25 -12.40 -21.51
N PRO A 282 -31.22 -11.65 -22.00
CA PRO A 282 -30.33 -12.17 -23.04
C PRO A 282 -29.47 -13.35 -22.54
N LEU A 283 -29.03 -13.29 -21.28
CA LEU A 283 -28.23 -14.35 -20.67
C LEU A 283 -29.08 -15.59 -20.38
N LEU A 284 -30.31 -15.43 -19.90
CA LEU A 284 -31.27 -16.52 -19.72
C LEU A 284 -31.58 -17.21 -21.07
N SER A 285 -31.71 -16.43 -22.13
CA SER A 285 -31.90 -16.96 -23.49
C SER A 285 -30.68 -17.75 -23.97
N ALA A 286 -29.47 -17.27 -23.71
CA ALA A 286 -28.23 -17.98 -24.03
C ALA A 286 -28.09 -19.29 -23.23
N ILE A 287 -28.44 -19.26 -21.93
CA ILE A 287 -28.49 -20.47 -21.08
C ILE A 287 -29.47 -21.48 -21.68
N HIS A 288 -30.65 -21.03 -22.12
CA HIS A 288 -31.62 -21.91 -22.74
C HIS A 288 -31.05 -22.59 -23.99
N GLN A 289 -30.42 -21.80 -24.88
CA GLN A 289 -29.81 -22.29 -26.12
C GLN A 289 -28.71 -23.34 -25.91
N CYS A 290 -27.96 -23.26 -24.81
CA CYS A 290 -26.93 -24.25 -24.49
C CYS A 290 -27.40 -25.33 -23.50
N SER A 291 -28.65 -25.33 -23.07
CA SER A 291 -29.20 -26.30 -22.12
C SER A 291 -30.18 -27.26 -22.78
N LYS A 292 -30.54 -28.34 -22.09
CA LYS A 292 -31.65 -29.23 -22.49
C LYS A 292 -32.91 -29.02 -21.65
N ALA A 293 -32.89 -28.02 -20.77
CA ALA A 293 -33.99 -27.70 -19.88
C ALA A 293 -35.12 -26.95 -20.62
N PRO A 294 -36.36 -27.01 -20.10
CA PRO A 294 -37.43 -26.12 -20.53
C PRO A 294 -37.02 -24.64 -20.49
N ALA A 295 -37.68 -23.82 -21.30
CA ALA A 295 -37.45 -22.37 -21.28
C ALA A 295 -37.84 -21.77 -19.92
N TYR A 296 -37.08 -20.76 -19.49
CA TYR A 296 -37.35 -20.01 -18.26
C TYR A 296 -38.75 -19.38 -18.27
N GLN A 297 -39.49 -19.49 -17.16
CA GLN A 297 -40.89 -19.06 -17.08
C GLN A 297 -41.18 -18.02 -15.98
N GLY A 298 -40.18 -17.61 -15.20
CA GLY A 298 -40.34 -16.65 -14.10
C GLY A 298 -40.94 -17.24 -12.81
N ARG A 299 -41.08 -18.56 -12.69
CA ARG A 299 -41.66 -19.23 -11.52
C ARG A 299 -40.71 -19.19 -10.32
N SER A 300 -41.28 -19.29 -9.12
CA SER A 300 -40.55 -19.26 -7.86
C SER A 300 -41.23 -20.15 -6.81
N GLY A 301 -40.48 -20.62 -5.82
CA GLY A 301 -41.02 -21.44 -4.73
C GLY A 301 -41.63 -22.76 -5.24
N GLU A 302 -42.76 -23.15 -4.68
CA GLU A 302 -43.45 -24.41 -5.04
C GLU A 302 -43.90 -24.45 -6.51
N ALA A 303 -44.08 -23.30 -7.16
CA ALA A 303 -44.44 -23.24 -8.57
C ALA A 303 -43.29 -23.62 -9.52
N ASP A 304 -42.03 -23.55 -9.06
CA ASP A 304 -40.83 -23.92 -9.83
C ASP A 304 -40.50 -25.41 -9.65
N VAL A 305 -41.34 -26.27 -10.24
CA VAL A 305 -41.19 -27.72 -10.17
C VAL A 305 -39.85 -28.15 -10.77
N GLY A 306 -39.03 -28.84 -9.98
CA GLY A 306 -37.68 -29.25 -10.39
C GLY A 306 -36.62 -28.14 -10.28
N GLN A 307 -36.98 -26.97 -9.74
CA GLN A 307 -36.09 -25.83 -9.51
C GLN A 307 -35.39 -25.33 -10.78
N VAL A 308 -36.06 -25.42 -11.93
CA VAL A 308 -35.49 -25.09 -13.24
C VAL A 308 -35.25 -23.59 -13.33
N ASP A 309 -36.25 -22.77 -13.01
CA ASP A 309 -36.13 -21.32 -13.09
C ASP A 309 -35.13 -20.78 -12.05
N MET A 310 -35.07 -21.40 -10.88
CA MET A 310 -34.03 -21.14 -9.88
C MET A 310 -32.63 -21.46 -10.44
N ALA A 311 -32.45 -22.60 -11.12
CA ALA A 311 -31.17 -22.96 -11.73
C ALA A 311 -30.75 -21.97 -12.83
N TYR A 312 -31.68 -21.50 -13.67
CA TYR A 312 -31.44 -20.43 -14.63
C TYR A 312 -30.90 -19.16 -13.95
N ARG A 313 -31.56 -18.72 -12.87
CA ARG A 313 -31.16 -17.53 -12.10
C ARG A 313 -29.78 -17.69 -11.46
N VAL A 314 -29.54 -18.85 -10.84
CA VAL A 314 -28.25 -19.16 -10.21
C VAL A 314 -27.13 -19.16 -11.25
N VAL A 315 -27.29 -19.86 -12.37
CA VAL A 315 -26.27 -19.90 -13.43
C VAL A 315 -26.02 -18.50 -13.98
N ALA A 316 -27.07 -17.72 -14.26
CA ALA A 316 -26.95 -16.37 -14.80
C ALA A 316 -26.20 -15.41 -13.86
N ASP A 317 -26.52 -15.43 -12.56
CA ASP A 317 -25.86 -14.55 -11.58
C ASP A 317 -24.40 -14.97 -11.31
N HIS A 318 -24.15 -16.28 -11.22
CA HIS A 318 -22.82 -16.79 -10.93
C HIS A 318 -21.86 -16.64 -12.11
N ILE A 319 -22.31 -16.87 -13.35
CA ILE A 319 -21.47 -16.68 -14.54
C ILE A 319 -21.16 -15.20 -14.78
N ARG A 320 -22.10 -14.31 -14.46
CA ARG A 320 -21.90 -12.85 -14.44
C ARG A 320 -20.84 -12.45 -13.43
N THR A 321 -20.97 -12.90 -12.18
CA THR A 321 -20.00 -12.65 -11.11
C THR A 321 -18.62 -13.17 -11.50
N LEU A 322 -18.55 -14.39 -12.01
CA LEU A 322 -17.32 -15.01 -12.46
C LEU A 322 -16.65 -14.23 -13.60
N GLY A 323 -17.44 -13.77 -14.59
CA GLY A 323 -16.94 -12.93 -15.68
C GLY A 323 -16.31 -11.63 -15.18
N VAL A 324 -16.94 -10.96 -14.20
CA VAL A 324 -16.39 -9.75 -13.58
C VAL A 324 -15.11 -10.05 -12.79
N CYS A 325 -15.12 -11.09 -11.95
CA CYS A 325 -13.96 -11.48 -11.15
C CYS A 325 -12.75 -11.83 -12.02
N ILE A 326 -12.96 -12.63 -13.09
CA ILE A 326 -11.89 -13.01 -14.02
C ILE A 326 -11.34 -11.76 -14.73
N ALA A 327 -12.22 -10.88 -15.22
CA ALA A 327 -11.82 -9.65 -15.91
C ALA A 327 -10.97 -8.72 -15.01
N ASP A 328 -11.26 -8.69 -13.71
CA ASP A 328 -10.56 -7.86 -12.72
C ASP A 328 -9.42 -8.61 -11.98
N GLY A 329 -9.11 -9.85 -12.35
CA GLY A 329 -8.02 -10.64 -11.77
C GLY A 329 -8.25 -11.06 -10.31
N ALA A 330 -9.50 -11.33 -9.94
CA ALA A 330 -9.92 -11.86 -8.65
C ALA A 330 -10.22 -13.37 -8.74
N GLY A 331 -9.86 -14.13 -7.69
CA GLY A 331 -10.23 -15.54 -7.57
C GLY A 331 -11.74 -15.69 -7.33
N ALA A 332 -12.37 -16.68 -7.98
CA ALA A 332 -13.81 -16.89 -7.95
C ALA A 332 -14.19 -18.39 -8.00
N GLU A 333 -13.33 -19.23 -7.45
CA GLU A 333 -13.43 -20.70 -7.51
C GLU A 333 -14.73 -21.23 -6.88
N THR A 334 -15.25 -20.54 -5.86
CA THR A 334 -16.50 -20.88 -5.17
C THR A 334 -17.72 -20.71 -6.07
N TYR A 335 -17.77 -19.64 -6.86
CA TYR A 335 -18.89 -19.37 -7.78
C TYR A 335 -18.93 -20.37 -8.94
N LEU A 336 -17.75 -20.81 -9.40
CA LEU A 336 -17.63 -21.76 -10.50
C LEU A 336 -18.24 -23.12 -10.15
N GLU A 337 -18.03 -23.65 -8.94
CA GLU A 337 -18.57 -24.96 -8.57
C GLU A 337 -20.10 -24.95 -8.51
N THR A 338 -20.69 -23.91 -7.91
CA THR A 338 -22.15 -23.75 -7.86
C THR A 338 -22.73 -23.60 -9.27
N CYS A 339 -22.12 -22.76 -10.11
CA CYS A 339 -22.54 -22.56 -11.50
C CYS A 339 -22.50 -23.88 -12.30
N ARG A 340 -21.41 -24.65 -12.16
CA ARG A 340 -21.24 -25.96 -12.80
C ARG A 340 -22.30 -26.96 -12.33
N LYS A 341 -22.55 -27.04 -11.02
CA LYS A 341 -23.53 -27.96 -10.44
C LYS A 341 -24.91 -27.73 -11.04
N PHE A 342 -25.43 -26.51 -11.01
CA PHE A 342 -26.76 -26.20 -11.55
C PHE A 342 -26.82 -26.33 -13.08
N SER A 343 -25.75 -25.95 -13.78
CA SER A 343 -25.66 -26.10 -15.22
C SER A 343 -25.72 -27.56 -15.67
N THR A 344 -25.07 -28.48 -14.97
CA THR A 344 -25.01 -29.90 -15.37
C THR A 344 -26.14 -30.73 -14.77
N GLU A 345 -26.42 -30.59 -13.47
CA GLU A 345 -27.36 -31.47 -12.76
C GLU A 345 -28.82 -31.09 -13.00
N VAL A 346 -29.12 -29.78 -13.10
CA VAL A 346 -30.50 -29.29 -13.27
C VAL A 346 -30.77 -28.91 -14.72
N LEU A 347 -29.91 -28.09 -15.33
CA LEU A 347 -30.12 -27.61 -16.70
C LEU A 347 -29.67 -28.61 -17.78
N GLN A 348 -28.96 -29.68 -17.38
CA GLN A 348 -28.45 -30.73 -18.27
C GLN A 348 -27.66 -30.19 -19.47
N ALA A 349 -26.94 -29.08 -19.25
CA ALA A 349 -26.10 -28.46 -20.27
C ALA A 349 -24.84 -29.32 -20.52
N PRO A 350 -24.35 -29.42 -21.77
CA PRO A 350 -23.16 -30.17 -22.11
C PRO A 350 -21.89 -29.52 -21.55
N GLU A 351 -20.81 -30.30 -21.52
CA GLU A 351 -19.49 -29.79 -21.14
C GLU A 351 -19.06 -28.64 -22.07
N GLY A 352 -18.49 -27.57 -21.50
CA GLY A 352 -18.15 -26.35 -22.24
C GLY A 352 -19.28 -25.32 -22.40
N ALA A 353 -20.53 -25.64 -22.01
CA ALA A 353 -21.66 -24.70 -22.12
C ALA A 353 -21.42 -23.39 -21.35
N LEU A 354 -20.84 -23.44 -20.15
CA LEU A 354 -20.52 -22.24 -19.37
C LEU A 354 -19.53 -21.32 -20.08
N ALA A 355 -18.55 -21.86 -20.79
CA ALA A 355 -17.61 -21.08 -21.59
C ALA A 355 -18.29 -20.34 -22.75
N SER A 356 -19.32 -20.95 -23.34
CA SER A 356 -20.11 -20.33 -24.41
C SER A 356 -20.96 -19.14 -23.96
N LEU A 357 -21.24 -19.00 -22.65
CA LEU A 357 -22.03 -17.89 -22.10
C LEU A 357 -21.22 -16.60 -21.92
N VAL A 358 -19.89 -16.71 -21.90
CA VAL A 358 -18.98 -15.60 -21.61
C VAL A 358 -19.13 -14.42 -22.57
N PRO A 359 -19.24 -14.60 -23.90
CA PRO A 359 -19.49 -13.48 -24.82
C PRO A 359 -20.77 -12.70 -24.48
N THR A 360 -21.84 -13.41 -24.12
CA THR A 360 -23.11 -12.81 -23.70
C THR A 360 -22.93 -12.01 -22.40
N VAL A 361 -22.18 -12.55 -21.43
CA VAL A 361 -21.83 -11.83 -20.20
C VAL A 361 -21.02 -10.55 -20.52
N ALA A 362 -19.98 -10.65 -21.35
CA ALA A 362 -19.18 -9.49 -21.73
C ALA A 362 -20.00 -8.39 -22.42
N GLN A 363 -20.95 -8.78 -23.28
CA GLN A 363 -21.87 -7.86 -23.97
C GLN A 363 -22.88 -7.22 -23.01
N CYS A 364 -23.58 -8.01 -22.20
CA CYS A 364 -24.59 -7.50 -21.25
C CYS A 364 -24.00 -6.53 -20.23
N PHE A 365 -22.74 -6.76 -19.83
CA PHE A 365 -22.10 -5.98 -18.77
C PHE A 365 -21.08 -4.96 -19.26
N SER A 366 -20.93 -4.78 -20.58
CA SER A 366 -19.96 -3.85 -21.19
C SER A 366 -18.56 -4.04 -20.58
N LEU A 367 -18.19 -5.29 -20.24
CA LEU A 367 -16.93 -5.61 -19.54
C LEU A 367 -15.70 -5.24 -20.38
N ALA A 368 -15.90 -5.02 -21.68
CA ALA A 368 -14.91 -4.55 -22.64
C ALA A 368 -14.48 -3.08 -22.45
N GLU A 369 -15.18 -2.25 -21.67
CA GLU A 369 -14.83 -0.81 -21.50
C GLU A 369 -13.52 -0.56 -20.74
N ARG A 370 -12.80 -1.60 -20.30
CA ARG A 370 -11.37 -1.51 -19.97
C ARG A 370 -10.58 -2.70 -20.51
N GLN A 371 -10.52 -2.81 -21.83
CA GLN A 371 -9.42 -3.52 -22.49
C GLN A 371 -8.85 -2.67 -23.63
N SER A 372 -8.17 -1.57 -23.28
CA SER A 372 -7.27 -0.83 -24.18
C SER A 372 -6.01 -1.63 -24.59
N TRP A 373 -6.12 -2.95 -24.79
CA TRP A 373 -4.98 -3.87 -24.88
C TRP A 373 -5.02 -4.79 -26.10
N TYR A 374 -5.89 -4.49 -27.07
CA TYR A 374 -5.93 -5.12 -28.39
C TYR A 374 -5.89 -4.03 -29.46
N CYS A 375 -5.51 -4.38 -30.68
CA CYS A 375 -5.97 -3.62 -31.84
C CYS A 375 -7.50 -3.58 -31.79
N ASP A 376 -8.06 -2.44 -31.40
CA ASP A 376 -9.49 -2.15 -31.37
C ASP A 376 -10.39 -3.12 -30.55
N GLY A 377 -9.85 -3.77 -29.52
CA GLY A 377 -10.64 -4.57 -28.56
C GLY A 377 -11.01 -5.99 -28.99
N SER A 378 -10.31 -6.59 -29.96
CA SER A 378 -10.58 -7.95 -30.46
C SER A 378 -9.34 -8.84 -30.55
N LEU A 379 -9.51 -10.15 -30.30
CA LEU A 379 -8.52 -11.15 -30.73
C LEU A 379 -8.44 -11.12 -32.26
N VAL A 380 -7.26 -10.83 -32.79
CA VAL A 380 -6.99 -10.76 -34.22
C VAL A 380 -6.03 -11.88 -34.61
N SER A 381 -6.26 -12.50 -35.75
CA SER A 381 -5.34 -13.52 -36.30
C SER A 381 -4.08 -12.91 -36.90
N GLU A 382 -4.08 -11.59 -37.13
CA GLU A 382 -3.00 -10.84 -37.77
C GLU A 382 -2.96 -9.40 -37.24
N VAL A 383 -1.75 -8.86 -37.08
CA VAL A 383 -1.46 -7.47 -36.70
C VAL A 383 -0.42 -6.93 -37.68
N SER A 384 -0.72 -5.78 -38.28
CA SER A 384 0.17 -5.15 -39.28
C SER A 384 1.24 -4.28 -38.61
N GLU A 385 2.26 -3.90 -39.38
CA GLU A 385 3.33 -3.01 -38.95
C GLU A 385 2.81 -1.72 -38.27
N GLY A 386 3.50 -1.30 -37.21
CA GLY A 386 3.23 -0.09 -36.44
C GLY A 386 2.13 -0.24 -35.37
N GLN A 387 1.34 -1.31 -35.42
CA GLN A 387 0.24 -1.54 -34.49
C GLN A 387 0.74 -2.08 -33.13
N ARG A 388 0.02 -1.74 -32.06
CA ARG A 388 0.27 -2.27 -30.71
C ARG A 388 -0.71 -3.41 -30.43
N CYS A 389 -0.20 -4.53 -29.94
CA CYS A 389 -1.00 -5.70 -29.63
C CYS A 389 -0.52 -6.40 -28.34
N GLY A 390 -1.41 -7.21 -27.77
CA GLY A 390 -1.04 -8.22 -26.76
C GLY A 390 -0.78 -9.55 -27.45
N VAL A 391 0.40 -10.13 -27.24
CA VAL A 391 0.79 -11.44 -27.77
C VAL A 391 0.76 -12.46 -26.64
N ILE A 392 0.05 -13.55 -26.87
CA ILE A 392 -0.02 -14.71 -25.98
C ILE A 392 0.74 -15.84 -26.66
N LEU A 393 1.61 -16.50 -25.89
CA LEU A 393 2.43 -17.60 -26.34
C LEU A 393 2.00 -18.88 -25.61
N ASP A 394 2.23 -20.03 -26.24
CA ASP A 394 2.06 -21.34 -25.62
C ASP A 394 3.07 -21.56 -24.47
N GLN A 395 4.29 -21.06 -24.66
CA GLN A 395 5.35 -21.02 -23.66
C GLN A 395 6.07 -19.67 -23.68
N THR A 396 6.51 -19.21 -22.51
CA THR A 396 7.32 -17.99 -22.43
C THR A 396 8.35 -18.05 -21.32
N SER A 397 9.52 -17.49 -21.59
CA SER A 397 10.59 -17.26 -20.62
C SER A 397 10.47 -15.92 -19.91
N PHE A 398 9.57 -15.03 -20.35
CA PHE A 398 9.34 -13.72 -19.72
C PHE A 398 8.53 -13.86 -18.43
N TYR A 399 9.03 -13.26 -17.37
CA TYR A 399 8.34 -13.10 -16.10
C TYR A 399 7.35 -11.94 -16.19
N ALA A 400 6.08 -12.25 -15.90
CA ALA A 400 5.03 -11.25 -15.74
C ALA A 400 5.09 -10.62 -14.36
N GLU A 401 4.80 -9.32 -14.27
CA GLU A 401 4.79 -8.58 -12.99
C GLU A 401 3.86 -9.25 -11.96
N GLN A 402 4.45 -9.87 -10.94
CA GLN A 402 3.78 -10.64 -9.90
C GLN A 402 4.66 -10.72 -8.63
N GLY A 403 4.03 -10.92 -7.47
CA GLY A 403 4.76 -11.14 -6.20
C GLY A 403 5.64 -9.95 -5.75
N GLY A 404 5.41 -8.75 -6.28
CA GLY A 404 6.23 -7.57 -6.03
C GLY A 404 7.42 -7.42 -6.98
N GLN A 405 7.78 -8.42 -7.77
CA GLN A 405 8.83 -8.31 -8.79
C GLN A 405 8.30 -7.66 -10.06
N ALA A 406 9.05 -6.71 -10.61
CA ALA A 406 8.77 -6.09 -11.90
C ALA A 406 8.82 -7.12 -13.05
N HIS A 407 8.08 -6.83 -14.13
CA HIS A 407 8.11 -7.67 -15.33
C HIS A 407 9.46 -7.60 -16.06
N ASP A 408 9.70 -8.59 -16.90
CA ASP A 408 10.84 -8.53 -17.80
C ASP A 408 10.66 -7.58 -18.97
N GLN A 409 11.79 -7.22 -19.56
CA GLN A 409 11.90 -6.46 -20.78
C GLN A 409 12.68 -7.27 -21.80
N GLY A 410 12.49 -6.98 -23.08
CA GLY A 410 13.12 -7.73 -24.16
C GLY A 410 12.40 -7.53 -25.47
N TYR A 411 12.59 -8.47 -26.39
CA TYR A 411 12.00 -8.45 -27.71
C TYR A 411 11.81 -9.87 -28.24
N PHE A 412 10.92 -10.01 -29.23
CA PHE A 412 10.81 -11.23 -30.01
C PHE A 412 11.58 -11.08 -31.32
N THR A 413 12.07 -12.20 -31.84
CA THR A 413 12.49 -12.35 -33.24
C THR A 413 11.61 -13.41 -33.88
N LYS A 414 11.15 -13.19 -35.11
CA LYS A 414 10.28 -14.14 -35.82
C LYS A 414 11.13 -15.03 -36.73
N ASP A 415 10.77 -16.30 -36.84
CA ASP A 415 11.47 -17.21 -37.75
C ASP A 415 11.36 -16.71 -39.21
N GLY A 416 12.47 -16.75 -39.93
CA GLY A 416 12.60 -16.12 -41.26
C GLY A 416 12.74 -14.59 -41.28
N LEU A 417 12.64 -13.90 -40.13
CA LEU A 417 12.84 -12.44 -39.96
C LEU A 417 13.72 -12.14 -38.73
N GLN A 418 14.92 -12.73 -38.70
CA GLN A 418 15.81 -12.65 -37.53
C GLN A 418 16.34 -11.22 -37.27
N ASP A 419 16.43 -10.40 -38.31
CA ASP A 419 16.89 -9.01 -38.21
C ASP A 419 15.80 -8.02 -37.77
N VAL A 420 14.55 -8.49 -37.63
CA VAL A 420 13.41 -7.66 -37.21
C VAL A 420 13.09 -7.93 -35.74
N LEU A 421 13.28 -6.89 -34.91
CA LEU A 421 12.99 -6.96 -33.49
C LEU A 421 11.57 -6.49 -33.21
N PHE A 422 10.83 -7.29 -32.45
CA PHE A 422 9.49 -6.96 -31.96
C PHE A 422 9.57 -6.60 -30.48
N PRO A 423 9.66 -5.31 -30.10
CA PRO A 423 9.95 -4.92 -28.73
C PRO A 423 8.78 -5.23 -27.80
N VAL A 424 9.08 -5.87 -26.66
CA VAL A 424 8.13 -6.17 -25.60
C VAL A 424 8.18 -5.04 -24.57
N LYS A 425 7.12 -4.22 -24.55
CA LYS A 425 7.01 -3.04 -23.67
C LYS A 425 6.66 -3.40 -22.23
N SER A 426 5.81 -4.41 -22.05
CA SER A 426 5.45 -4.92 -20.72
C SER A 426 4.96 -6.35 -20.78
N VAL A 427 5.07 -7.07 -19.67
CA VAL A 427 4.58 -8.45 -19.53
C VAL A 427 3.72 -8.58 -18.29
N ARG A 428 2.49 -9.05 -18.45
CA ARG A 428 1.50 -9.07 -17.35
C ARG A 428 0.73 -10.38 -17.34
N LEU A 429 0.25 -10.77 -16.15
CA LEU A 429 -0.68 -11.87 -16.03
C LEU A 429 -2.10 -11.35 -16.19
N ALA A 430 -2.83 -11.89 -17.16
CA ALA A 430 -4.25 -11.62 -17.34
C ALA A 430 -4.99 -12.96 -17.43
N GLY A 431 -5.85 -13.22 -16.43
CA GLY A 431 -6.53 -14.49 -16.12
C GLY A 431 -5.84 -15.77 -16.58
N GLY A 432 -4.65 -15.97 -16.05
CA GLY A 432 -3.87 -17.19 -16.22
C GLY A 432 -3.00 -17.24 -17.47
N TYR A 433 -3.05 -16.22 -18.34
CA TYR A 433 -2.15 -16.07 -19.48
C TYR A 433 -1.11 -15.00 -19.21
N VAL A 434 0.10 -15.24 -19.72
CA VAL A 434 1.16 -14.24 -19.78
C VAL A 434 0.97 -13.45 -21.08
N VAL A 435 0.59 -12.18 -20.94
CA VAL A 435 0.34 -11.27 -22.06
C VAL A 435 1.56 -10.37 -22.24
N HIS A 436 2.13 -10.41 -23.44
CA HIS A 436 3.27 -9.61 -23.83
C HIS A 436 2.78 -8.43 -24.65
N GLN A 437 3.00 -7.21 -24.18
CA GLN A 437 2.62 -6.02 -24.92
C GLN A 437 3.68 -5.71 -25.96
N VAL A 438 3.36 -5.93 -27.23
CA VAL A 438 4.29 -5.82 -28.36
C VAL A 438 3.87 -4.67 -29.26
N THR A 439 4.86 -4.00 -29.85
CA THR A 439 4.63 -3.12 -31.01
C THR A 439 5.14 -3.86 -32.24
N ALA A 440 4.24 -4.16 -33.18
CA ALA A 440 4.53 -4.95 -34.37
C ALA A 440 5.47 -4.15 -35.29
N ALA A 441 6.73 -4.58 -35.40
CA ALA A 441 7.69 -3.98 -36.33
C ALA A 441 7.48 -4.47 -37.77
N GLU A 442 6.78 -5.60 -37.91
CA GLU A 442 6.37 -6.24 -39.15
C GLU A 442 5.07 -6.98 -38.90
N THR A 443 4.51 -7.61 -39.92
CA THR A 443 3.27 -8.39 -39.77
C THR A 443 3.45 -9.61 -38.85
N LEU A 444 2.68 -9.66 -37.76
CA LEU A 444 2.59 -10.79 -36.83
C LEU A 444 1.26 -11.53 -37.01
N ARG A 445 1.31 -12.86 -37.09
CA ARG A 445 0.16 -13.75 -37.27
C ARG A 445 0.11 -14.83 -36.20
N THR A 446 -1.10 -15.30 -35.91
CA THR A 446 -1.30 -16.50 -35.08
C THR A 446 -0.64 -17.70 -35.76
N GLY A 447 0.17 -18.45 -35.01
CA GLY A 447 0.92 -19.60 -35.52
C GLY A 447 2.36 -19.30 -35.93
N ASP A 448 2.74 -18.01 -36.01
CA ASP A 448 4.14 -17.63 -36.21
C ASP A 448 5.03 -18.19 -35.10
N GLN A 449 6.18 -18.71 -35.49
CA GLN A 449 7.21 -19.13 -34.55
C GLN A 449 8.07 -17.93 -34.18
N VAL A 450 8.20 -17.67 -32.88
CA VAL A 450 8.99 -16.56 -32.35
C VAL A 450 10.02 -17.06 -31.35
N GLN A 451 11.21 -16.48 -31.40
CA GLN A 451 12.25 -16.64 -30.40
C GLN A 451 12.19 -15.47 -29.44
N LEU A 452 12.32 -15.79 -28.15
CA LEU A 452 12.15 -14.86 -27.05
C LEU A 452 13.52 -14.42 -26.52
N ASN A 453 13.82 -13.14 -26.62
CA ASN A 453 15.07 -12.57 -26.16
C ASN A 453 14.78 -11.59 -25.02
N LEU A 454 15.32 -11.87 -23.84
CA LEU A 454 15.32 -10.90 -22.75
C LEU A 454 16.27 -9.74 -23.11
N ASP A 455 16.14 -8.62 -22.41
CA ASP A 455 16.97 -7.42 -22.59
C ASP A 455 18.47 -7.74 -22.69
N GLU A 456 19.23 -6.91 -23.41
CA GLU A 456 20.65 -7.17 -23.69
C GLU A 456 21.42 -7.51 -22.40
N LEU A 457 22.11 -8.65 -22.43
CA LEU A 457 22.85 -9.23 -21.28
C LEU A 457 22.00 -9.61 -20.05
N GLY A 458 20.68 -9.54 -20.13
CA GLY A 458 19.74 -9.90 -19.06
C GLY A 458 19.81 -9.01 -17.83
N ALA A 459 20.22 -7.74 -18.00
CA ALA A 459 20.52 -6.84 -16.89
C ALA A 459 19.29 -6.55 -16.02
N ASN A 460 18.12 -6.32 -16.62
CA ASN A 460 16.87 -6.08 -15.91
C ASN A 460 16.43 -7.33 -15.14
N ARG A 461 16.43 -8.50 -15.80
CA ARG A 461 16.11 -9.79 -15.17
C ARG A 461 17.03 -10.05 -13.97
N MET A 462 18.34 -9.92 -14.19
CA MET A 462 19.34 -10.18 -13.16
C MET A 462 19.21 -9.18 -12.00
N GLY A 463 19.01 -7.90 -12.30
CA GLY A 463 18.73 -6.87 -11.30
C GLY A 463 17.50 -7.25 -10.46
N CYS A 464 16.40 -7.64 -11.11
CA CYS A 464 15.19 -8.09 -10.41
C CYS A 464 15.45 -9.32 -9.53
N MET A 465 16.18 -10.33 -10.01
CA MET A 465 16.55 -11.53 -9.25
C MET A 465 17.39 -11.17 -8.01
N VAL A 466 18.38 -10.28 -8.16
CA VAL A 466 19.20 -9.78 -7.05
C VAL A 466 18.32 -9.15 -5.97
N LYS A 467 17.42 -8.23 -6.36
CA LYS A 467 16.56 -7.53 -5.40
C LYS A 467 15.51 -8.48 -4.81
N HIS A 468 15.00 -9.44 -5.58
CA HIS A 468 14.04 -10.41 -5.07
C HIS A 468 14.68 -11.34 -4.03
N THR A 469 15.84 -11.94 -4.33
CA THR A 469 16.56 -12.75 -3.34
C THR A 469 16.95 -11.92 -2.12
N ALA A 470 17.36 -10.66 -2.28
CA ALA A 470 17.62 -9.77 -1.14
C ALA A 470 16.37 -9.50 -0.28
N THR A 471 15.17 -9.42 -0.87
CA THR A 471 13.90 -9.30 -0.12
C THR A 471 13.65 -10.51 0.79
N HIS A 472 13.98 -11.72 0.35
CA HIS A 472 13.87 -12.93 1.17
C HIS A 472 14.82 -12.87 2.38
N LEU A 473 16.06 -12.45 2.15
CA LEU A 473 17.04 -12.27 3.23
C LEU A 473 16.61 -11.18 4.21
N LEU A 474 16.07 -10.07 3.71
CA LEU A 474 15.56 -8.98 4.53
C LEU A 474 14.37 -9.42 5.39
N THR A 475 13.43 -10.18 4.81
CA THR A 475 12.27 -10.73 5.52
C THR A 475 12.72 -11.63 6.66
N PHE A 476 13.67 -12.52 6.38
CA PHE A 476 14.28 -13.39 7.38
C PHE A 476 14.96 -12.58 8.49
N ALA A 477 15.86 -11.66 8.14
CA ALA A 477 16.62 -10.88 9.11
C ALA A 477 15.73 -10.00 10.01
N LEU A 478 14.67 -9.40 9.44
CA LEU A 478 13.70 -8.62 10.22
C LEU A 478 12.93 -9.49 11.21
N ARG A 479 12.50 -10.70 10.81
CA ARG A 479 11.77 -11.62 11.70
C ARG A 479 12.68 -12.18 12.79
N GLU A 480 13.93 -12.43 12.45
CA GLU A 480 14.94 -12.94 13.37
C GLU A 480 15.24 -11.93 14.49
N LEU A 481 15.44 -10.66 14.13
CA LEU A 481 15.86 -9.62 15.08
C LEU A 481 14.69 -8.91 15.78
N LEU A 482 13.57 -8.69 15.08
CA LEU A 482 12.41 -7.96 15.62
C LEU A 482 11.27 -8.90 16.07
N GLY A 483 11.43 -10.21 15.84
CA GLY A 483 10.51 -11.26 16.24
C GLY A 483 9.44 -11.61 15.19
N PRO A 484 8.70 -12.70 15.43
CA PRO A 484 7.80 -13.31 14.44
C PRO A 484 6.56 -12.48 14.11
N SER A 485 6.30 -11.42 14.89
CA SER A 485 5.19 -10.49 14.65
C SER A 485 5.42 -9.56 13.44
N VAL A 486 6.65 -9.50 12.92
CA VAL A 486 6.93 -8.81 11.67
C VAL A 486 6.29 -9.55 10.51
N SER A 487 5.43 -8.84 9.78
CA SER A 487 4.76 -9.36 8.58
C SER A 487 4.95 -8.40 7.42
N GLN A 488 5.30 -8.95 6.25
CA GLN A 488 5.41 -8.18 5.02
C GLN A 488 4.02 -7.70 4.58
N ARG A 489 3.87 -6.40 4.36
CA ARG A 489 2.64 -5.77 3.84
C ARG A 489 2.73 -5.45 2.35
N GLY A 490 3.93 -5.35 1.82
CA GLY A 490 4.17 -5.16 0.40
C GLY A 490 5.65 -5.23 0.06
N SER A 491 5.96 -5.60 -1.18
CA SER A 491 7.30 -5.47 -1.73
C SER A 491 7.20 -4.96 -3.17
N HIS A 492 8.18 -4.19 -3.59
CA HIS A 492 8.37 -3.84 -5.00
C HIS A 492 9.86 -3.89 -5.35
N CYS A 493 10.23 -4.83 -6.21
CA CYS A 493 11.59 -5.08 -6.64
C CYS A 493 11.72 -4.75 -8.12
N THR A 494 12.56 -3.78 -8.44
CA THR A 494 12.99 -3.47 -9.81
C THR A 494 14.49 -3.75 -9.93
N ALA A 495 15.04 -3.63 -11.14
CA ALA A 495 16.48 -3.72 -11.35
C ALA A 495 17.29 -2.70 -10.51
N ASN A 496 16.69 -1.56 -10.15
CA ASN A 496 17.40 -0.44 -9.54
C ASN A 496 17.14 -0.29 -8.03
N TRP A 497 15.97 -0.68 -7.53
CA TRP A 497 15.59 -0.46 -6.13
C TRP A 497 14.72 -1.58 -5.57
N LEU A 498 14.89 -1.80 -4.26
CA LEU A 498 14.08 -2.67 -3.43
C LEU A 498 13.27 -1.80 -2.46
N ARG A 499 11.94 -1.86 -2.58
CA ARG A 499 11.01 -1.28 -1.61
C ARG A 499 10.37 -2.39 -0.80
N PHE A 500 10.42 -2.29 0.52
CA PHE A 500 9.87 -3.29 1.42
C PHE A 500 9.01 -2.65 2.50
N ASP A 501 7.73 -3.03 2.55
CA ASP A 501 6.76 -2.54 3.52
C ASP A 501 6.44 -3.67 4.50
N PHE A 502 6.55 -3.40 5.80
CA PHE A 502 6.33 -4.40 6.85
C PHE A 502 5.64 -3.80 8.07
N SER A 503 4.89 -4.63 8.79
CA SER A 503 4.28 -4.24 10.05
C SER A 503 5.21 -4.51 11.23
N VAL A 504 5.38 -3.54 12.11
CA VAL A 504 6.21 -3.65 13.32
C VAL A 504 5.55 -2.89 14.48
N LYS A 505 5.56 -3.47 15.69
CA LYS A 505 4.89 -2.88 16.86
C LYS A 505 5.67 -1.70 17.48
N VAL A 506 6.98 -1.64 17.26
CA VAL A 506 7.89 -0.65 17.85
C VAL A 506 8.73 -0.03 16.73
N GLN A 507 9.14 1.23 16.91
CA GLN A 507 10.05 1.90 15.98
C GLN A 507 11.42 1.19 15.99
N CYS A 508 11.91 0.76 14.84
CA CYS A 508 13.02 -0.20 14.70
C CYS A 508 14.34 0.40 14.20
N VAL A 509 14.48 1.74 14.24
CA VAL A 509 15.62 2.44 13.61
C VAL A 509 16.96 1.98 14.17
N SER A 510 17.03 1.67 15.47
CA SER A 510 18.24 1.17 16.14
C SER A 510 18.65 -0.23 15.69
N GLU A 511 17.68 -1.06 15.30
CA GLU A 511 17.87 -2.47 14.96
C GLU A 511 18.18 -2.67 13.47
N LEU A 512 17.88 -1.68 12.60
CA LEU A 512 18.12 -1.79 11.15
C LEU A 512 19.58 -2.04 10.80
N GLN A 513 20.53 -1.52 11.59
CA GLN A 513 21.94 -1.80 11.37
C GLN A 513 22.27 -3.29 11.58
N GLN A 514 21.66 -3.93 12.57
CA GLN A 514 21.82 -5.36 12.82
C GLN A 514 21.15 -6.19 11.72
N VAL A 515 19.99 -5.73 11.22
CA VAL A 515 19.29 -6.34 10.08
C VAL A 515 20.19 -6.32 8.83
N GLU A 516 20.77 -5.17 8.51
CA GLU A 516 21.71 -5.03 7.40
C GLU A 516 22.93 -5.93 7.56
N GLU A 517 23.54 -5.97 8.76
CA GLU A 517 24.70 -6.81 9.05
C GLU A 517 24.38 -8.30 8.91
N LEU A 518 23.20 -8.75 9.36
CA LEU A 518 22.76 -10.13 9.21
C LEU A 518 22.54 -10.50 7.74
N VAL A 519 21.90 -9.64 6.94
CA VAL A 519 21.76 -9.86 5.49
C VAL A 519 23.14 -9.93 4.82
N GLN A 520 24.03 -9.01 5.15
CA GLN A 520 25.40 -8.98 4.62
C GLN A 520 26.23 -10.21 5.02
N ASN A 521 26.04 -10.75 6.23
CA ASN A 521 26.65 -12.00 6.66
C ASN A 521 26.23 -13.18 5.76
N ILE A 522 24.92 -13.31 5.49
CA ILE A 522 24.38 -14.37 4.61
C ILE A 522 24.87 -14.22 3.17
N ILE A 523 24.98 -12.98 2.67
CA ILE A 523 25.54 -12.70 1.35
C ILE A 523 27.02 -13.12 1.29
N ARG A 524 27.81 -12.79 2.31
CA ARG A 524 29.23 -13.18 2.40
C ARG A 524 29.46 -14.68 2.47
N GLN A 525 28.54 -15.42 3.11
CA GLN A 525 28.58 -16.89 3.13
C GLN A 525 28.30 -17.52 1.77
N ASN A 526 27.78 -16.74 0.80
CA ASN A 526 27.45 -17.20 -0.54
C ASN A 526 26.55 -18.45 -0.53
N ALA A 527 25.58 -18.45 0.38
CA ALA A 527 24.63 -19.51 0.60
C ALA A 527 23.88 -19.87 -0.69
N GLU A 528 23.59 -21.15 -0.85
CA GLU A 528 22.84 -21.68 -2.00
C GLU A 528 21.35 -21.40 -1.84
N VAL A 529 20.67 -21.19 -2.97
CA VAL A 529 19.22 -20.93 -3.02
C VAL A 529 18.56 -22.12 -3.71
N TYR A 530 17.73 -22.83 -2.97
CA TYR A 530 16.99 -24.00 -3.42
C TYR A 530 15.57 -23.62 -3.81
N VAL A 531 15.08 -24.26 -4.87
CA VAL A 531 13.75 -24.04 -5.41
C VAL A 531 13.13 -25.38 -5.77
N GLU A 532 12.01 -25.72 -5.16
CA GLU A 532 11.30 -26.97 -5.44
C GLU A 532 9.78 -26.74 -5.56
N GLU A 533 9.15 -27.43 -6.51
CA GLU A 533 7.69 -27.50 -6.61
C GLU A 533 7.16 -28.71 -5.85
N ILE A 534 6.37 -28.48 -4.80
CA ILE A 534 5.81 -29.53 -3.94
C ILE A 534 4.32 -29.31 -3.70
N PRO A 535 3.54 -30.36 -3.36
CA PRO A 535 2.14 -30.20 -3.01
C PRO A 535 1.96 -29.24 -1.82
N LEU A 536 0.94 -28.39 -1.87
CA LEU A 536 0.63 -27.41 -0.80
C LEU A 536 0.45 -28.09 0.56
N SER A 537 -0.11 -29.31 0.58
CA SER A 537 -0.28 -30.11 1.79
C SER A 537 1.04 -30.50 2.45
N LYS A 538 2.09 -30.74 1.66
CA LYS A 538 3.46 -31.02 2.16
C LYS A 538 4.17 -29.74 2.57
N ALA A 539 4.05 -28.67 1.78
CA ALA A 539 4.67 -27.38 2.12
C ALA A 539 4.22 -26.86 3.49
N LYS A 540 2.93 -27.02 3.83
CA LYS A 540 2.36 -26.65 5.15
C LYS A 540 2.97 -27.39 6.33
N GLN A 541 3.70 -28.49 6.11
CA GLN A 541 4.39 -29.24 7.17
C GLN A 541 5.75 -28.63 7.53
N ILE A 542 6.29 -27.75 6.69
CA ILE A 542 7.55 -27.06 6.95
C ILE A 542 7.31 -26.00 8.04
N MET A 543 7.89 -26.20 9.22
CA MET A 543 7.63 -25.35 10.41
C MET A 543 8.07 -23.89 10.24
N VAL A 544 9.19 -23.67 9.55
CA VAL A 544 9.78 -22.34 9.33
C VAL A 544 9.19 -21.60 8.12
N LEU A 545 8.21 -22.20 7.42
CA LEU A 545 7.64 -21.64 6.21
C LEU A 545 6.95 -20.30 6.48
N ILE A 546 7.38 -19.28 5.75
CA ILE A 546 6.74 -17.97 5.72
C ILE A 546 5.81 -17.94 4.51
N CYS A 547 4.51 -17.88 4.78
CA CYS A 547 3.49 -17.65 3.75
C CYS A 547 3.19 -16.16 3.65
N LEU A 548 3.49 -15.56 2.50
CA LEU A 548 3.05 -14.22 2.18
C LEU A 548 1.55 -14.28 1.79
N PHE A 549 0.80 -13.20 1.99
CA PHE A 549 -0.69 -13.08 1.95
C PHE A 549 -1.40 -13.44 0.61
N SER A 550 -0.94 -14.45 -0.12
CA SER A 550 -1.42 -14.87 -1.43
C SER A 550 -2.08 -16.26 -1.38
N VAL A 551 -3.07 -16.46 -2.26
CA VAL A 551 -3.52 -17.79 -2.65
C VAL A 551 -2.48 -18.34 -3.63
N TYR A 552 -1.78 -19.40 -3.24
CA TYR A 552 -0.82 -20.06 -4.12
C TYR A 552 -1.50 -21.24 -4.83
N PRO A 553 -1.21 -21.47 -6.13
CA PRO A 553 -1.66 -22.67 -6.83
C PRO A 553 -1.04 -23.93 -6.22
N ASP A 554 -1.71 -25.07 -6.32
CA ASP A 554 -1.15 -26.38 -5.94
C ASP A 554 -0.78 -27.15 -7.22
N PRO A 555 0.49 -27.60 -7.41
CA PRO A 555 1.63 -27.52 -6.49
C PRO A 555 2.17 -26.10 -6.27
N VAL A 556 2.76 -25.87 -5.10
CA VAL A 556 3.41 -24.61 -4.73
C VAL A 556 4.90 -24.67 -4.97
N ARG A 557 5.49 -23.51 -5.30
CA ARG A 557 6.93 -23.33 -5.39
C ARG A 557 7.49 -22.81 -4.08
N VAL A 558 8.35 -23.61 -3.45
CA VAL A 558 9.05 -23.28 -2.20
C VAL A 558 10.45 -22.81 -2.55
N VAL A 559 10.84 -21.66 -2.00
CA VAL A 559 12.18 -21.10 -2.10
C VAL A 559 12.81 -21.16 -0.72
N SER A 560 14.00 -21.76 -0.63
CA SER A 560 14.77 -21.84 0.61
C SER A 560 16.21 -21.36 0.39
N VAL A 561 16.74 -20.63 1.37
CA VAL A 561 18.15 -20.21 1.38
C VAL A 561 18.92 -21.07 2.39
N ALA A 562 20.09 -21.54 1.98
CA ALA A 562 21.05 -22.38 2.71
C ALA A 562 20.63 -23.83 2.95
N VAL A 563 19.33 -24.13 3.11
CA VAL A 563 18.83 -25.48 3.42
C VAL A 563 18.02 -26.06 2.25
N PRO A 564 18.29 -27.29 1.79
CA PRO A 564 17.45 -27.95 0.78
C PRO A 564 16.00 -28.16 1.24
N VAL A 565 15.03 -28.06 0.32
CA VAL A 565 13.60 -28.24 0.67
C VAL A 565 13.32 -29.69 1.08
N SER A 566 14.03 -30.67 0.51
CA SER A 566 13.98 -32.07 0.94
C SER A 566 14.28 -32.26 2.42
N ASP A 567 15.25 -31.51 2.95
CA ASP A 567 15.73 -31.67 4.32
C ASP A 567 14.74 -31.02 5.31
N LEU A 568 14.14 -29.90 4.90
CA LEU A 568 13.06 -29.22 5.63
C LEU A 568 11.78 -30.07 5.75
N LEU A 569 11.55 -31.00 4.82
CA LEU A 569 10.41 -31.92 4.86
C LEU A 569 10.66 -33.16 5.74
N ASN A 570 11.92 -33.57 5.85
CA ASN A 570 12.31 -34.80 6.55
C ASN A 570 12.74 -34.57 8.00
N SER A 571 13.12 -33.34 8.35
CA SER A 571 13.59 -32.99 9.68
C SER A 571 12.53 -32.22 10.47
N ASN A 572 12.42 -32.49 11.78
CA ASN A 572 11.82 -31.54 12.73
C ASN A 572 12.79 -30.36 13.01
N SER A 573 13.65 -30.02 12.05
CA SER A 573 14.70 -29.04 12.24
C SER A 573 14.09 -27.66 12.47
N THR A 574 14.53 -27.03 13.55
CA THR A 574 14.26 -25.63 13.85
C THR A 574 15.36 -24.72 13.28
N GLU A 575 16.17 -25.21 12.34
CA GLU A 575 17.20 -24.38 11.70
C GLU A 575 16.56 -23.12 11.11
N GLN A 576 17.07 -21.97 11.57
CA GLN A 576 16.63 -20.66 11.11
C GLN A 576 17.10 -20.45 9.67
N ALA A 577 16.23 -20.81 8.73
CA ALA A 577 16.42 -20.58 7.31
C ALA A 577 15.34 -19.63 6.76
N SER A 578 15.70 -18.88 5.73
CA SER A 578 14.71 -18.15 4.93
C SER A 578 13.98 -19.15 4.05
N VAL A 579 12.71 -19.41 4.34
CA VAL A 579 11.87 -20.37 3.60
C VAL A 579 10.52 -19.74 3.29
N GLU A 580 10.20 -19.58 2.01
CA GLU A 580 9.00 -18.85 1.56
C GLU A 580 8.32 -19.53 0.38
N LEU A 581 6.99 -19.38 0.29
CA LEU A 581 6.27 -19.66 -0.94
C LEU A 581 6.47 -18.50 -1.92
N CYS A 582 7.16 -18.74 -3.03
CA CYS A 582 7.47 -17.68 -3.99
C CYS A 582 7.54 -18.17 -5.44
N CYS A 583 6.82 -17.47 -6.31
CA CYS A 583 6.82 -17.72 -7.76
C CYS A 583 7.81 -16.84 -8.52
N GLY A 584 8.59 -16.01 -7.82
CA GLY A 584 9.55 -15.08 -8.41
C GLY A 584 10.81 -15.74 -8.98
N THR A 585 11.59 -14.95 -9.70
CA THR A 585 12.92 -15.39 -10.17
C THR A 585 13.97 -15.10 -9.11
N HIS A 586 14.85 -16.06 -8.83
CA HIS A 586 15.86 -15.96 -7.77
C HIS A 586 17.25 -16.29 -8.27
N LEU A 587 18.26 -15.67 -7.64
CA LEU A 587 19.65 -16.08 -7.78
C LEU A 587 19.85 -17.53 -7.31
N LEU A 588 20.87 -18.21 -7.85
CA LEU A 588 21.28 -19.53 -7.38
C LEU A 588 22.11 -19.46 -6.08
N ARG A 589 22.80 -18.34 -5.86
CA ARG A 589 23.61 -18.11 -4.66
C ARG A 589 23.50 -16.66 -4.19
N THR A 590 23.52 -16.46 -2.87
CA THR A 590 23.36 -15.13 -2.26
C THR A 590 24.53 -14.20 -2.54
N GLY A 591 25.74 -14.70 -2.79
CA GLY A 591 26.93 -13.89 -3.05
C GLY A 591 26.84 -13.04 -4.32
N ALA A 592 25.98 -13.42 -5.27
CA ALA A 592 25.71 -12.61 -6.46
C ALA A 592 24.98 -11.28 -6.15
N ILE A 593 24.41 -11.12 -4.95
CA ILE A 593 23.87 -9.84 -4.47
C ILE A 593 24.99 -8.80 -4.25
N ARG A 594 26.19 -9.27 -3.91
CA ARG A 594 27.39 -8.49 -3.54
C ARG A 594 27.21 -7.72 -2.22
N ASP A 595 26.66 -6.52 -2.29
CA ASP A 595 26.47 -5.64 -1.14
C ASP A 595 24.98 -5.35 -0.96
N PHE A 596 24.55 -5.05 0.27
CA PHE A 596 23.18 -4.67 0.60
C PHE A 596 23.20 -3.53 1.62
N VAL A 597 22.47 -2.45 1.32
CA VAL A 597 22.40 -1.27 2.19
C VAL A 597 20.97 -0.76 2.27
N ILE A 598 20.49 -0.51 3.48
CA ILE A 598 19.22 0.16 3.77
C ILE A 598 19.45 1.67 3.67
N VAL A 599 18.92 2.28 2.62
CA VAL A 599 19.07 3.71 2.33
C VAL A 599 18.17 4.56 3.23
N SER A 600 16.97 4.07 3.53
CA SER A 600 16.05 4.77 4.42
C SER A 600 14.99 3.85 4.99
N GLU A 601 14.56 4.15 6.21
CA GLU A 601 13.30 3.66 6.78
C GLU A 601 12.37 4.84 7.05
N ARG A 602 11.09 4.66 6.74
CA ARG A 602 10.04 5.64 7.03
C ARG A 602 8.79 4.93 7.53
N GLN A 603 8.29 5.36 8.68
CA GLN A 603 6.97 4.95 9.15
C GLN A 603 5.91 5.60 8.27
N MET A 604 5.12 4.78 7.56
CA MET A 604 4.08 5.25 6.65
C MET A 604 2.80 5.58 7.41
N VAL A 605 2.40 4.68 8.30
CA VAL A 605 1.30 4.81 9.24
C VAL A 605 1.67 4.09 10.54
N LYS A 606 0.91 4.31 11.63
CA LYS A 606 1.18 3.64 12.90
C LYS A 606 1.22 2.13 12.71
N GLY A 607 2.37 1.53 13.03
CA GLY A 607 2.60 0.08 12.93
C GLY A 607 3.01 -0.45 11.55
N ILE A 608 3.18 0.40 10.52
CA ILE A 608 3.70 0.00 9.19
C ILE A 608 4.88 0.88 8.80
N SER A 609 6.01 0.26 8.54
CA SER A 609 7.26 0.88 8.12
C SER A 609 7.63 0.47 6.71
N ARG A 610 8.30 1.38 5.99
CA ARG A 610 8.85 1.18 4.65
C ARG A 610 10.35 1.30 4.69
N ILE A 611 11.03 0.27 4.22
CA ILE A 611 12.46 0.26 3.91
C ILE A 611 12.65 0.47 2.40
N LEU A 612 13.61 1.33 2.07
CA LEU A 612 14.23 1.38 0.74
C LEU A 612 15.66 0.87 0.88
N ALA A 613 16.01 -0.13 0.08
CA ALA A 613 17.35 -0.70 0.05
C ALA A 613 17.88 -0.78 -1.39
N VAL A 614 19.21 -0.79 -1.49
CA VAL A 614 19.96 -0.96 -2.74
C VAL A 614 20.98 -2.08 -2.57
N THR A 615 21.47 -2.62 -3.68
CA THR A 615 22.43 -3.72 -3.69
C THR A 615 23.61 -3.43 -4.60
N GLY A 616 24.70 -4.20 -4.48
CA GLY A 616 25.82 -4.16 -5.41
C GLY A 616 26.51 -2.80 -5.52
N ASP A 617 26.78 -2.34 -6.74
CA ASP A 617 27.55 -1.11 -6.96
C ASP A 617 26.78 0.14 -6.50
N GLU A 618 25.44 0.12 -6.56
CA GLU A 618 24.58 1.16 -5.99
C GLU A 618 24.68 1.21 -4.46
N ALA A 619 24.83 0.06 -3.80
CA ALA A 619 25.04 0.01 -2.35
C ALA A 619 26.40 0.62 -1.97
N LYS A 620 27.47 0.30 -2.70
CA LYS A 620 28.79 0.94 -2.50
C LYS A 620 28.72 2.44 -2.68
N LYS A 621 28.10 2.90 -3.78
CA LYS A 621 27.89 4.33 -4.04
C LYS A 621 27.06 5.00 -2.94
N ALA A 622 26.02 4.33 -2.44
CA ALA A 622 25.22 4.87 -1.34
C ALA A 622 26.07 5.07 -0.07
N VAL A 623 26.97 4.12 0.26
CA VAL A 623 27.90 4.28 1.38
C VAL A 623 28.89 5.42 1.14
N ASP A 624 29.42 5.55 -0.08
CA ASP A 624 30.42 6.59 -0.43
C ASP A 624 29.82 8.01 -0.49
N ILE A 625 28.54 8.13 -0.89
CA ILE A 625 27.85 9.42 -1.07
C ILE A 625 27.14 9.89 0.21
N THR A 626 26.89 9.00 1.17
CA THR A 626 26.17 9.35 2.41
C THR A 626 27.12 10.04 3.39
N PRO A 627 27.01 11.37 3.65
CA PRO A 627 27.68 11.95 4.80
C PRO A 627 27.15 11.25 6.05
N ILE A 628 28.06 10.72 6.87
CA ILE A 628 27.79 9.94 8.08
C ILE A 628 26.51 10.48 8.77
N PRO A 629 25.44 9.67 8.90
CA PRO A 629 24.21 10.08 9.54
C PRO A 629 24.50 10.73 10.91
N GLN A 630 23.87 11.86 11.22
CA GLN A 630 24.19 12.63 12.43
C GLN A 630 24.09 11.82 13.74
N TRP A 631 23.34 10.73 13.77
CA TRP A 631 23.27 9.83 14.91
C TRP A 631 24.53 8.96 15.04
N GLN A 632 25.03 8.43 13.92
CA GLN A 632 26.24 7.61 13.87
C GLN A 632 27.49 8.47 14.14
N MET A 633 27.51 9.72 13.66
CA MET A 633 28.55 10.68 14.03
C MET A 633 28.53 10.99 15.54
N ARG A 634 27.34 11.13 16.15
CA ARG A 634 27.19 11.31 17.61
C ARG A 634 27.60 10.08 18.39
N GLU A 635 27.31 8.88 17.91
CA GLU A 635 27.72 7.63 18.56
C GLU A 635 29.24 7.45 18.50
N LEU A 636 29.85 7.65 17.33
CA LEU A 636 31.29 7.59 17.15
C LEU A 636 32.01 8.64 18.00
N GLN A 637 31.51 9.87 18.06
CA GLN A 637 32.03 10.90 18.98
C GLN A 637 31.90 10.49 20.44
N THR A 638 30.83 9.80 20.83
CA THR A 638 30.61 9.33 22.21
C THR A 638 31.58 8.19 22.55
N ARG A 639 31.76 7.22 21.66
CA ARG A 639 32.74 6.13 21.82
C ARG A 639 34.17 6.67 21.84
N LEU A 640 34.50 7.61 20.97
CA LEU A 640 35.82 8.26 20.94
C LEU A 640 36.09 9.01 22.25
N LYS A 641 35.12 9.79 22.76
CA LYS A 641 35.24 10.46 24.07
C LYS A 641 35.39 9.47 25.22
N ALA A 642 34.68 8.35 25.18
CA ALA A 642 34.80 7.30 26.20
C ALA A 642 36.18 6.64 26.16
N MET A 643 36.68 6.28 24.97
CA MET A 643 38.03 5.74 24.78
C MET A 643 39.12 6.74 25.21
N GLN A 644 39.00 8.01 24.83
CA GLN A 644 39.90 9.07 25.26
C GLN A 644 39.88 9.23 26.78
N LYS A 645 38.71 9.20 27.42
CA LYS A 645 38.59 9.27 28.88
C LYS A 645 39.25 8.08 29.57
N THR A 646 39.08 6.88 29.03
CA THR A 646 39.72 5.66 29.54
C THR A 646 41.23 5.72 29.37
N SER A 647 41.71 6.12 28.19
CA SER A 647 43.14 6.27 27.91
C SER A 647 43.79 7.33 28.80
N ASN A 648 43.17 8.51 28.94
CA ASN A 648 43.63 9.59 29.80
C ASN A 648 43.62 9.20 31.29
N ASN A 649 42.64 8.42 31.74
CA ASN A 649 42.63 7.91 33.12
C ASN A 649 43.74 6.88 33.36
N THR A 650 44.06 6.05 32.37
CA THR A 650 45.17 5.09 32.46
C THR A 650 46.51 5.81 32.47
N ILE A 651 46.71 6.79 31.59
CA ILE A 651 47.91 7.65 31.56
C ILE A 651 48.09 8.37 32.91
N ARG A 652 47.04 9.04 33.43
CA ARG A 652 47.10 9.69 34.75
C ARG A 652 47.46 8.72 35.88
N LYS A 653 46.95 7.49 35.85
CA LYS A 653 47.29 6.49 36.87
C LYS A 653 48.74 6.03 36.77
N LEU A 654 49.31 5.97 35.56
CA LEU A 654 50.72 5.65 35.35
C LEU A 654 51.61 6.82 35.79
N GLU A 655 51.27 8.05 35.40
CA GLU A 655 51.98 9.27 35.81
C GLU A 655 51.99 9.46 37.33
N ILE A 656 50.86 9.26 38.01
CA ILE A 656 50.78 9.35 39.49
C ILE A 656 51.66 8.28 40.14
N LYS A 657 51.70 7.06 39.57
CA LYS A 657 52.56 5.98 40.08
C LYS A 657 54.05 6.28 39.92
N GLU A 658 54.42 6.92 38.81
CA GLU A 658 55.81 7.25 38.48
C GLU A 658 56.33 8.44 39.32
N VAL A 659 55.43 9.39 39.61
CA VAL A 659 55.68 10.54 40.50
C VAL A 659 55.75 10.14 41.97
N ASP A 660 54.93 9.21 42.47
CA ASP A 660 55.01 8.75 43.87
C ASP A 660 56.31 7.97 44.17
N THR A 661 56.92 7.32 43.18
CA THR A 661 58.24 6.68 43.31
C THR A 661 59.41 7.67 43.23
N SER A 662 59.17 8.90 42.79
CA SER A 662 60.22 9.87 42.48
C SER A 662 59.94 11.22 43.16
N ILE A 663 60.56 11.43 44.33
CA ILE A 663 61.02 12.72 44.90
C ILE A 663 60.38 13.12 46.25
N GLY A 664 61.24 13.19 47.26
CA GLY A 664 60.99 13.82 48.56
C GLY A 664 61.25 15.33 48.58
N LYS A 665 60.39 16.03 49.34
CA LYS A 665 60.44 17.41 49.90
C LYS A 665 61.62 18.35 49.48
N LYS A 666 61.30 19.36 48.64
CA LYS A 666 61.83 20.75 48.71
C LYS A 666 60.94 21.70 47.87
N PHE A 667 60.74 22.94 48.34
CA PHE A 667 59.90 23.98 47.69
C PHE A 667 60.18 24.08 46.20
N SER A 668 59.17 23.85 45.38
CA SER A 668 59.29 23.69 43.93
C SER A 668 58.50 24.79 43.22
N LEU A 669 59.18 25.55 42.36
CA LEU A 669 58.59 26.53 41.46
C LEU A 669 58.13 25.79 40.20
N TYR A 670 56.86 25.89 39.82
CA TYR A 670 56.31 25.14 38.69
C TYR A 670 55.83 26.07 37.57
N PHE A 671 56.34 25.85 36.36
CA PHE A 671 55.82 26.44 35.13
C PHE A 671 55.18 25.33 34.31
N VAL A 672 53.93 25.53 33.90
CA VAL A 672 53.21 24.54 33.10
C VAL A 672 52.64 25.24 31.88
N VAL A 673 53.04 24.78 30.69
CA VAL A 673 52.57 25.30 29.40
C VAL A 673 51.59 24.29 28.82
N MET A 674 50.36 24.74 28.54
CA MET A 674 49.28 23.89 28.04
C MET A 674 48.83 24.38 26.67
N PHE A 675 48.89 23.53 25.65
CA PHE A 675 48.37 23.85 24.33
C PHE A 675 46.95 23.30 24.19
N ASP A 676 45.96 23.85 24.91
CA ASP A 676 44.51 23.60 24.71
C ASP A 676 43.58 24.54 25.54
N ASP A 677 42.36 24.75 25.04
CA ASP A 677 41.46 25.91 25.23
C ASP A 677 40.85 26.20 26.62
N CYS A 678 41.30 25.59 27.74
CA CYS A 678 40.79 25.95 29.09
C CYS A 678 41.82 25.70 30.20
N ILE A 679 42.13 26.73 31.00
CA ILE A 679 42.97 26.60 32.21
C ILE A 679 42.13 26.78 33.48
N CYS A 680 42.15 25.77 34.36
CA CYS A 680 41.72 25.88 35.76
C CYS A 680 42.91 25.59 36.69
N VAL A 681 43.30 26.56 37.51
CA VAL A 681 44.41 26.41 38.46
C VAL A 681 43.87 25.90 39.80
N LYS A 682 44.17 24.66 40.14
CA LYS A 682 44.12 24.15 41.52
C LYS A 682 45.35 23.26 41.72
N CYS A 683 46.49 23.90 41.90
CA CYS A 683 47.72 23.24 42.32
C CYS A 683 47.92 23.42 43.83
N THR A 684 48.80 22.63 44.43
CA THR A 684 49.05 22.56 45.88
C THR A 684 49.16 23.95 46.53
N PRO A 685 48.58 24.18 47.73
CA PRO A 685 48.44 25.52 48.33
C PRO A 685 49.76 26.28 48.55
N ASP A 686 50.87 25.55 48.68
CA ASP A 686 52.18 26.06 49.11
C ASP A 686 53.16 26.32 47.95
N SER A 687 52.68 26.40 46.70
CA SER A 687 53.54 26.57 45.52
C SER A 687 53.16 27.80 44.69
N MET A 688 54.17 28.46 44.11
CA MET A 688 53.96 29.49 43.09
C MET A 688 53.89 28.82 41.71
N VAL A 689 52.80 29.09 40.99
CA VAL A 689 52.52 28.46 39.70
C VAL A 689 52.04 29.51 38.70
N MET A 690 52.64 29.50 37.51
CA MET A 690 52.09 30.19 36.34
C MET A 690 51.79 29.19 35.23
N LEU A 691 50.58 29.29 34.70
CA LEU A 691 50.05 28.52 33.58
C LEU A 691 49.88 29.43 32.38
N LEU A 692 50.45 29.03 31.25
CA LEU A 692 50.29 29.71 29.97
C LEU A 692 49.63 28.75 28.98
N SER A 693 48.62 29.25 28.27
CA SER A 693 47.98 28.50 27.18
C SER A 693 47.83 29.34 25.93
N HIS A 694 48.24 28.76 24.80
CA HIS A 694 48.16 29.40 23.50
C HIS A 694 47.00 28.80 22.68
N LEU A 695 45.98 29.61 22.41
CA LEU A 695 44.87 29.24 21.54
C LEU A 695 45.27 29.43 20.08
N GLN A 696 45.76 28.37 19.45
CA GLN A 696 46.33 28.42 18.08
C GLN A 696 45.39 29.00 17.03
N LEU A 697 44.07 28.77 17.14
CA LEU A 697 43.09 29.27 16.17
C LEU A 697 42.81 30.78 16.29
N SER A 698 43.03 31.38 17.47
CA SER A 698 42.70 32.80 17.72
C SER A 698 43.91 33.71 17.92
N GLY A 699 45.12 33.14 18.03
CA GLY A 699 46.37 33.87 18.31
C GLY A 699 46.44 34.49 19.71
N LYS A 700 45.56 34.09 20.62
CA LYS A 700 45.51 34.58 22.00
C LYS A 700 46.29 33.68 22.94
N VAL A 701 46.93 34.29 23.93
CA VAL A 701 47.59 33.61 25.05
C VAL A 701 46.84 33.93 26.33
N LEU A 702 46.38 32.88 27.00
CA LEU A 702 45.82 32.94 28.35
C LEU A 702 46.92 32.70 29.38
N CYS A 703 46.93 33.53 30.42
CA CYS A 703 47.82 33.42 31.55
C CYS A 703 46.98 33.23 32.83
N ALA A 704 47.36 32.29 33.68
CA ALA A 704 46.77 32.12 35.00
C ALA A 704 47.86 31.87 36.05
N CYS A 705 47.79 32.60 37.16
CA CYS A 705 48.82 32.64 38.19
C CYS A 705 48.22 32.31 39.55
N GLN A 706 48.96 31.56 40.36
CA GLN A 706 48.66 31.33 41.77
C GLN A 706 49.93 31.51 42.61
N VAL A 707 49.80 32.20 43.74
CA VAL A 707 50.86 32.41 44.73
C VAL A 707 50.31 32.01 46.11
N PRO A 708 51.13 31.43 47.02
CA PRO A 708 50.68 31.06 48.37
C PRO A 708 50.13 32.26 49.16
N LYS A 709 49.02 32.05 49.87
CA LYS A 709 48.35 33.10 50.67
C LYS A 709 49.26 33.61 51.78
N GLY A 710 49.38 34.93 51.94
CA GLY A 710 50.20 35.56 52.99
C GLY A 710 51.71 35.59 52.71
N SER A 711 52.14 35.20 51.50
CA SER A 711 53.52 35.35 51.04
C SER A 711 53.90 36.83 50.93
N ALA A 712 54.95 37.27 51.65
CA ALA A 712 55.56 38.58 51.47
C ALA A 712 56.25 38.74 50.09
N SER A 713 56.37 37.64 49.34
CA SER A 713 57.23 37.49 48.17
C SER A 713 56.59 37.93 46.85
N GLY A 714 55.28 38.22 46.75
CA GLY A 714 54.73 38.77 45.50
C GLY A 714 53.23 38.57 45.32
N SER A 715 52.61 39.41 44.49
CA SER A 715 51.17 39.34 44.17
C SER A 715 50.97 38.64 42.82
N ALA A 716 50.08 37.64 42.79
CA ALA A 716 49.67 36.94 41.58
C ALA A 716 49.16 37.91 40.50
N LEU A 717 48.41 38.96 40.89
CA LEU A 717 47.97 40.02 39.99
C LEU A 717 49.12 40.79 39.35
N LYS A 718 50.14 41.18 40.12
CA LYS A 718 51.33 41.86 39.58
C LYS A 718 52.11 40.96 38.62
N TRP A 719 52.20 39.67 38.93
CA TRP A 719 52.88 38.69 38.08
C TRP A 719 52.15 38.49 36.75
N ALA A 720 50.83 38.31 36.79
CA ALA A 720 49.97 38.19 35.61
C ALA A 720 50.03 39.45 34.74
N HIS A 721 50.01 40.65 35.33
CA HIS A 721 50.14 41.91 34.60
C HIS A 721 51.48 42.05 33.89
N SER A 722 52.59 41.72 34.57
CA SER A 722 53.92 41.83 33.97
C SER A 722 54.05 40.98 32.71
N VAL A 723 53.45 39.80 32.71
CA VAL A 723 53.43 38.88 31.57
C VAL A 723 52.46 39.33 30.49
N CYS A 724 51.23 39.70 30.85
CA CYS A 724 50.21 40.12 29.87
C CYS A 724 50.56 41.44 29.18
N ALA A 725 51.20 42.39 29.86
CA ALA A 725 51.62 43.66 29.27
C ALA A 725 52.60 43.44 28.10
N ARG A 726 53.50 42.45 28.21
CA ARG A 726 54.44 42.11 27.13
C ARG A 726 53.75 41.51 25.90
N LEU A 727 52.62 40.85 26.12
CA LEU A 727 51.73 40.29 25.09
C LEU A 727 50.70 41.32 24.56
N GLY A 728 50.81 42.60 24.93
CA GLY A 728 49.84 43.63 24.56
C GLY A 728 48.44 43.40 25.13
N GLY A 729 48.36 42.76 26.30
CA GLY A 729 47.14 42.32 26.95
C GLY A 729 47.00 42.81 28.39
N ASN A 730 45.85 42.49 29.00
CA ASN A 730 45.54 42.88 30.38
C ASN A 730 45.29 41.66 31.27
N ALA A 731 45.49 41.84 32.58
CA ALA A 731 45.22 40.85 33.61
C ALA A 731 44.29 41.43 34.69
N ASP A 732 43.59 40.55 35.41
CA ASP A 732 42.72 40.88 36.53
C ASP A 732 42.68 39.72 37.54
N GLY A 733 42.32 40.00 38.79
CA GLY A 733 42.25 39.02 39.87
C GLY A 733 42.71 39.54 41.23
N SER A 734 42.98 38.62 42.17
CA SER A 734 43.37 38.93 43.54
C SER A 734 44.89 38.84 43.74
N THR A 735 45.35 39.14 44.96
CA THR A 735 46.76 39.02 45.33
C THR A 735 47.28 37.60 45.28
N ASP A 736 46.41 36.59 45.42
CA ASP A 736 46.81 35.19 45.55
C ASP A 736 46.54 34.40 44.26
N VAL A 737 45.57 34.85 43.45
CA VAL A 737 45.23 34.24 42.15
C VAL A 737 44.84 35.31 41.15
N ALA A 738 45.44 35.28 39.96
CA ALA A 738 45.09 36.21 38.89
C ALA A 738 45.12 35.55 37.51
N LYS A 739 44.40 36.13 36.55
CA LYS A 739 44.34 35.65 35.17
C LYS A 739 44.45 36.81 34.21
N GLY A 740 44.96 36.57 33.01
CA GLY A 740 45.04 37.59 31.98
C GLY A 740 45.11 37.02 30.58
N VAL A 741 44.93 37.89 29.60
CA VAL A 741 44.88 37.52 28.19
C VAL A 741 45.69 38.52 27.38
N GLY A 742 46.55 38.00 26.50
CA GLY A 742 47.27 38.79 25.50
C GLY A 742 47.33 38.08 24.15
N LYS A 743 48.12 38.61 23.20
CA LYS A 743 48.28 38.03 21.86
C LYS A 743 49.76 37.74 21.59
N ALA A 744 50.06 36.55 21.09
CA ALA A 744 51.39 36.18 20.61
C ALA A 744 51.30 35.92 19.11
N ALA A 745 52.24 36.47 18.33
CA ALA A 745 52.23 36.31 16.89
C ALA A 745 53.07 35.09 16.44
N LYS A 746 54.07 34.68 17.22
CA LYS A 746 54.97 33.56 16.93
C LYS A 746 55.30 32.74 18.17
N LEU A 747 55.70 31.48 17.97
CA LEU A 747 56.08 30.57 19.07
C LEU A 747 57.29 31.06 19.87
N THR A 748 58.21 31.80 19.23
CA THR A 748 59.37 32.45 19.87
C THR A 748 58.95 33.42 20.98
N ASP A 749 57.81 34.10 20.79
CA ASP A 749 57.27 35.03 21.77
C ASP A 749 56.91 34.31 23.08
N ILE A 750 56.44 33.04 22.99
CA ILE A 750 56.05 32.23 24.15
C ILE A 750 57.28 31.81 24.96
N THR A 751 58.38 31.45 24.31
CA THR A 751 59.64 31.09 24.98
C THR A 751 60.24 32.28 25.71
N ASP A 752 60.22 33.48 25.12
CA ASP A 752 60.68 34.71 25.77
C ASP A 752 59.81 35.09 26.97
N ILE A 753 58.50 34.82 26.90
CA ILE A 753 57.57 35.06 28.00
C ILE A 753 57.82 34.12 29.17
N LEU A 754 58.16 32.85 28.90
CA LEU A 754 58.51 31.90 29.96
C LEU A 754 59.76 32.36 30.71
N HIS A 755 60.78 32.84 29.99
CA HIS A 755 61.97 33.41 30.61
C HIS A 755 61.65 34.65 31.46
N LEU A 756 60.80 35.55 30.98
CA LEU A 756 60.37 36.73 31.74
C LEU A 756 59.57 36.36 33.00
N ALA A 757 58.66 35.38 32.88
CA ALA A 757 57.85 34.89 33.99
C ALA A 757 58.72 34.22 35.07
N GLU A 758 59.73 33.46 34.63
CA GLU A 758 60.76 32.89 35.50
C GLU A 758 61.60 33.96 36.19
N GLU A 759 62.05 34.98 35.47
CA GLU A 759 62.87 36.05 36.03
C GLU A 759 62.10 36.85 37.08
N PHE A 760 60.82 37.16 36.83
CA PHE A 760 59.96 37.83 37.80
C PHE A 760 59.82 37.00 39.08
N ALA A 761 59.59 35.69 38.95
CA ALA A 761 59.47 34.78 40.09
C ALA A 761 60.80 34.67 40.86
N ARG A 762 61.94 34.50 40.17
CA ARG A 762 63.27 34.40 40.80
C ARG A 762 63.68 35.69 41.51
N ASN A 763 63.52 36.85 40.87
CA ASN A 763 63.86 38.16 41.46
C ASN A 763 63.02 38.51 42.70
N LYS A 764 61.82 37.94 42.81
CA LYS A 764 60.91 38.13 43.93
C LYS A 764 61.11 37.11 45.06
N ILE A 765 61.49 35.87 44.71
CA ILE A 765 61.90 34.85 45.66
C ILE A 765 63.25 35.24 46.33
N GLN A 766 64.21 35.80 45.58
CA GLN A 766 65.50 36.27 46.14
C GLN A 766 65.41 37.53 47.00
N LYS A 767 64.35 38.34 46.87
CA LYS A 767 64.13 39.54 47.73
C LYS A 767 63.31 39.25 48.99
N ALA A 768 62.85 38.01 49.18
CA ALA A 768 62.10 37.56 50.35
C ALA A 768 62.81 36.43 51.13
N SER A 769 64.05 36.12 50.76
CA SER A 769 64.96 35.17 51.42
C SER A 769 66.07 35.88 52.16
#